data_AF-A0A815R2T1-F1
#
_entry.id   AF-A0A815R2T1-F1
#
_cell.length_a   1.000
_cell.length_b   1.000
_cell.length_c   1.000
_cell.angle_alpha   90.00
_cell.angle_beta   90.00
_cell.angle_gamma   90.00
#
_symmetry.space_group_name_H-M   'P 1'
#
loop_
_entity.id
_entity.type
_entity.pdbx_description
1 polymer ?
#
loop_
_entity_poly.entity_id
_entity_poly.type
_entity_poly.pdbx_seq_one_letter_code
_entity_poly.pdbx_strand_id
1 'polypeptide(L)'
;MIDSICLFLRKLRGEIQELIHELDVSPKSNQMCKLINLFTHLKQFQRIAEFSPKLVEKILEEIQKEFFEQMEDLEWKLKKLNLDFHHPDNVRLANEILQKLHSFKDLHRFLPQLKICEEQINNEFYESIKAIFDLIPQKFNLQERKVDNLRAELNRLKELQQQYESFCPSIVYLKELGYSNIDQVKNEIEQREKEHEKQNVEYLGEKNHLEKKINEPEVIIQSYGKSILFKNSKNIFGKDYDKLTDPAQQDGYSNINQVKDKMVNHRNDLEKMENHRNDLEKIHQTHLKNQNNLQKKLTNLQAIQNHYFKLIQEDSDKGNVFLNESSSNNYGNLSKKIEEITTDFNYYVQLKRQFYFNSECNASAMNCIFIYLNQFDNFIDPSIQKLAIEMNEYLKIYLNEYVKFAEKEIERYFNYLIKSKTNIFFKENLEKYLLNLLSMRKFEIVFKYSNGEKKLKHFQKKFVNFHHSIIIEIEEDKINENYVDFKSKLSLLCSLNCLDEFFIELNENETFAKSFQKYQEDFRQISKETYQLILNSISKQDFLLINSKLSYMIEVFANKRFVSHLKTNLEANLEVLIKNTKQFGNLFYENLQYKQENENLFQKLAANLDQLRIVRRQTNILNFIEKNLKISLENLANEVEQILRKKLLNLLQSIENYFKQNDFLLIEKTIEYVNYFLNQFQDYFSFKSTEHQINEMKTRISQLPKEILQQYDFIDLNKYLNDSPKYLCQQLKVVSSNGYTKYSDVYRQILEKIRTNFLSEINNVKDNRVLNRLNKMRSIRDAFYSLPDELQSVFENDIEEINQLIRKEVRMFEID
;
A
#
# COMPACT_ATOMS: atom_id res chain seq x y z
N MET A 1 73.33 25.62 -50.48
CA MET A 1 72.69 24.51 -49.71
C MET A 1 72.63 24.86 -48.23
N ILE A 2 73.76 25.18 -47.57
CA ILE A 2 73.80 25.64 -46.16
C ILE A 2 72.92 26.89 -45.93
N ASP A 3 72.98 27.91 -46.80
CA ASP A 3 72.13 29.09 -46.66
C ASP A 3 70.63 28.80 -46.76
N SER A 4 70.25 27.79 -47.55
CA SER A 4 68.86 27.35 -47.68
C SER A 4 68.37 26.61 -46.43
N ILE A 5 69.26 25.88 -45.76
CA ILE A 5 69.02 25.23 -44.46
C ILE A 5 68.91 26.29 -43.36
N CYS A 6 69.81 27.28 -43.34
CA CYS A 6 69.74 28.39 -42.38
C CYS A 6 68.49 29.27 -42.59
N LEU A 7 68.06 29.49 -43.83
CA LEU A 7 66.81 30.19 -44.14
C LEU A 7 65.58 29.40 -43.67
N PHE A 8 65.57 28.08 -43.91
CA PHE A 8 64.52 27.20 -43.43
C PHE A 8 64.44 27.21 -41.89
N LEU A 9 65.58 27.14 -41.20
CA LEU A 9 65.67 27.20 -39.74
C LEU A 9 65.21 28.55 -39.16
N ARG A 10 65.58 29.66 -39.78
CA ARG A 10 65.09 30.99 -39.37
C ARG A 10 63.59 31.15 -39.60
N LYS A 11 63.07 30.58 -40.69
CA LYS A 11 61.64 30.57 -40.98
C LYS A 11 60.87 29.73 -39.97
N LEU A 12 61.37 28.55 -39.65
CA LEU A 12 60.81 27.65 -38.63
C LEU A 12 60.81 28.32 -37.25
N ARG A 13 61.90 28.99 -36.89
CA ARG A 13 62.01 29.79 -35.66
C ARG A 13 60.99 30.93 -35.60
N GLY A 14 60.81 31.66 -36.71
CA GLY A 14 59.81 32.72 -36.82
C GLY A 14 58.38 32.19 -36.67
N GLU A 15 58.05 31.10 -37.36
CA GLU A 15 56.74 30.44 -37.29
C GLU A 15 56.45 29.88 -35.88
N ILE A 16 57.47 29.36 -35.19
CA ILE A 16 57.39 28.96 -33.77
C ILE A 16 57.08 30.17 -32.87
N GLN A 17 57.83 31.26 -33.01
CA GLN A 17 57.68 32.45 -32.17
C GLN A 17 56.32 33.14 -32.37
N GLU A 18 55.85 33.21 -33.61
CA GLU A 18 54.55 33.79 -33.96
C GLU A 18 53.39 32.92 -33.44
N LEU A 19 53.54 31.59 -33.50
CA LEU A 19 52.57 30.65 -32.92
C LEU A 19 52.48 30.75 -31.40
N ILE A 20 53.62 30.89 -30.72
CA ILE A 20 53.68 31.07 -29.25
C ILE A 20 52.95 32.35 -28.84
N HIS A 21 53.21 33.45 -29.55
CA HIS A 21 52.58 34.73 -29.27
C HIS A 21 51.06 34.71 -29.48
N GLU A 22 50.57 33.97 -30.49
CA GLU A 22 49.14 33.84 -30.73
C GLU A 22 48.44 32.93 -29.70
N LEU A 23 49.09 31.84 -29.26
CA LEU A 23 48.60 30.93 -28.21
C LEU A 23 48.44 31.65 -26.86
N ASP A 24 49.29 32.63 -26.56
CA ASP A 24 49.19 33.48 -25.36
C ASP A 24 47.94 34.40 -25.37
N VAL A 25 47.34 34.68 -26.54
CA VAL A 25 46.24 35.66 -26.69
C VAL A 25 44.85 35.02 -26.75
N SER A 26 44.67 33.82 -27.33
CA SER A 26 43.40 33.06 -27.26
C SER A 26 43.55 31.65 -27.87
N PRO A 27 43.44 30.55 -27.10
CA PRO A 27 43.61 29.19 -27.60
C PRO A 27 42.42 28.77 -28.48
N LYS A 28 42.56 28.86 -29.80
CA LYS A 28 41.55 28.40 -30.79
C LYS A 28 42.15 27.33 -31.73
N SER A 29 41.29 26.51 -32.35
CA SER A 29 41.66 25.34 -33.18
C SER A 29 42.70 25.61 -34.28
N ASN A 30 42.77 26.85 -34.80
CA ASN A 30 43.75 27.26 -35.81
C ASN A 30 45.20 27.28 -35.29
N GLN A 31 45.42 27.46 -33.99
CA GLN A 31 46.76 27.49 -33.40
C GLN A 31 47.30 26.06 -33.19
N MET A 32 46.45 25.10 -32.84
CA MET A 32 46.82 23.67 -32.79
C MET A 32 47.19 23.11 -34.17
N CYS A 33 46.53 23.58 -35.25
CA CYS A 33 46.90 23.24 -36.64
C CYS A 33 48.30 23.74 -37.03
N LYS A 34 48.74 24.90 -36.50
CA LYS A 34 50.10 25.42 -36.71
C LYS A 34 51.14 24.58 -35.96
N LEU A 35 50.83 24.08 -34.77
CA LEU A 35 51.66 23.15 -33.99
C LEU A 35 51.85 21.80 -34.75
N ILE A 36 50.75 21.33 -35.32
CA ILE A 36 50.69 20.21 -36.28
C ILE A 36 51.63 20.41 -37.48
N ASN A 37 51.70 21.61 -38.07
CA ASN A 37 52.61 21.91 -39.19
C ASN A 37 54.09 21.98 -38.75
N LEU A 38 54.33 22.48 -37.54
CA LEU A 38 55.64 22.59 -36.92
C LEU A 38 56.32 21.22 -36.75
N PHE A 39 55.56 20.26 -36.23
CA PHE A 39 55.94 18.86 -36.16
C PHE A 39 56.24 18.26 -37.55
N THR A 40 55.46 18.62 -38.57
CA THR A 40 55.72 18.19 -39.95
C THR A 40 57.03 18.75 -40.51
N HIS A 41 57.40 19.98 -40.17
CA HIS A 41 58.67 20.57 -40.58
C HIS A 41 59.89 19.97 -39.86
N LEU A 42 59.76 19.55 -38.61
CA LEU A 42 60.82 18.79 -37.89
C LEU A 42 61.14 17.45 -38.58
N LYS A 43 60.13 16.76 -39.14
CA LYS A 43 60.33 15.54 -39.95
C LYS A 43 61.13 15.80 -41.22
N GLN A 44 60.89 16.95 -41.87
CA GLN A 44 61.62 17.38 -43.06
C GLN A 44 63.08 17.72 -42.73
N PHE A 45 63.32 18.31 -41.55
CA PHE A 45 64.66 18.59 -41.04
C PHE A 45 65.48 17.32 -40.77
N GLN A 46 64.85 16.28 -40.24
CA GLN A 46 65.49 14.98 -39.99
C GLN A 46 66.00 14.29 -41.26
N ARG A 47 65.27 14.41 -42.38
CA ARG A 47 65.73 13.95 -43.71
C ARG A 47 66.94 14.72 -44.24
N ILE A 48 67.14 15.96 -43.80
CA ILE A 48 68.30 16.79 -44.17
C ILE A 48 69.52 16.42 -43.32
N ALA A 49 69.31 16.02 -42.06
CA ALA A 49 70.36 15.57 -41.14
C ALA A 49 71.12 14.32 -41.63
N GLU A 50 70.45 13.44 -42.38
CA GLU A 50 71.06 12.24 -43.00
C GLU A 50 72.15 12.59 -44.05
N PHE A 51 72.19 13.81 -44.58
CA PHE A 51 73.13 14.21 -45.64
C PHE A 51 74.39 14.95 -45.15
N SER A 52 74.47 15.43 -43.89
CA SER A 52 75.68 16.10 -43.37
C SER A 52 75.80 16.08 -41.83
N PRO A 53 76.39 15.03 -41.23
CA PRO A 53 76.32 14.79 -39.78
C PRO A 53 77.03 15.84 -38.90
N LYS A 54 78.21 16.34 -39.31
CA LYS A 54 79.10 17.15 -38.44
C LYS A 54 78.71 18.63 -38.30
N LEU A 55 77.97 19.20 -39.26
CA LEU A 55 77.44 20.57 -39.17
C LEU A 55 76.09 20.58 -38.43
N VAL A 56 75.41 19.45 -38.46
CA VAL A 56 74.08 19.24 -37.91
C VAL A 56 74.14 18.92 -36.43
N GLU A 57 75.19 18.30 -35.88
CA GLU A 57 75.35 18.04 -34.44
C GLU A 57 75.29 19.32 -33.57
N LYS A 58 76.02 20.38 -33.93
CA LYS A 58 76.06 21.62 -33.14
C LYS A 58 74.75 22.42 -33.22
N ILE A 59 74.10 22.38 -34.39
CA ILE A 59 72.80 22.99 -34.64
C ILE A 59 71.68 22.14 -34.00
N LEU A 60 71.82 20.81 -33.99
CA LEU A 60 70.96 19.90 -33.25
C LEU A 60 71.07 20.14 -31.76
N GLU A 61 72.24 20.38 -31.19
CA GLU A 61 72.39 20.69 -29.76
C GLU A 61 71.70 22.02 -29.38
N GLU A 62 71.84 23.07 -30.20
CA GLU A 62 71.16 24.36 -29.98
C GLU A 62 69.63 24.26 -30.19
N ILE A 63 69.19 23.60 -31.26
CA ILE A 63 67.77 23.34 -31.52
C ILE A 63 67.20 22.40 -30.46
N GLN A 64 67.93 21.38 -30.03
CA GLN A 64 67.53 20.50 -28.94
C GLN A 64 67.33 21.33 -27.68
N LYS A 65 68.25 22.23 -27.32
CA LYS A 65 68.10 23.10 -26.14
C LYS A 65 66.89 24.04 -26.22
N GLU A 66 66.67 24.71 -27.36
CA GLU A 66 65.53 25.62 -27.58
C GLU A 66 64.19 24.83 -27.70
N PHE A 67 64.23 23.62 -28.27
CA PHE A 67 63.11 22.67 -28.33
C PHE A 67 62.85 22.02 -26.96
N PHE A 68 63.86 21.85 -26.11
CA PHE A 68 63.73 21.30 -24.75
C PHE A 68 63.02 22.29 -23.82
N GLU A 69 63.42 23.56 -23.80
CA GLU A 69 62.72 24.60 -23.03
C GLU A 69 61.27 24.80 -23.53
N GLN A 70 61.01 24.60 -24.83
CA GLN A 70 59.67 24.70 -25.41
C GLN A 70 58.82 23.44 -25.28
N MET A 71 59.41 22.25 -25.22
CA MET A 71 58.70 21.01 -24.87
C MET A 71 58.38 20.96 -23.39
N GLU A 72 59.22 21.51 -22.51
CA GLU A 72 58.89 21.69 -21.08
C GLU A 72 57.78 22.74 -20.89
N ASP A 73 57.74 23.82 -21.69
CA ASP A 73 56.62 24.77 -21.68
C ASP A 73 55.35 24.18 -22.33
N LEU A 74 55.46 23.31 -23.35
CA LEU A 74 54.35 22.54 -23.90
C LEU A 74 53.83 21.51 -22.89
N GLU A 75 54.70 20.83 -22.15
CA GLU A 75 54.38 19.94 -21.05
C GLU A 75 53.68 20.71 -19.92
N TRP A 76 54.17 21.90 -19.57
CA TRP A 76 53.54 22.76 -18.57
C TRP A 76 52.21 23.35 -19.04
N LYS A 77 52.09 23.72 -20.32
CA LYS A 77 50.85 24.24 -20.93
C LYS A 77 49.82 23.15 -21.23
N LEU A 78 50.22 21.90 -21.46
CA LEU A 78 49.35 20.72 -21.46
C LEU A 78 48.83 20.41 -20.06
N LYS A 79 49.67 20.52 -19.02
CA LYS A 79 49.26 20.44 -17.60
C LYS A 79 48.37 21.62 -17.15
N LYS A 80 48.49 22.79 -17.79
CA LYS A 80 47.76 24.03 -17.44
C LYS A 80 46.53 24.29 -18.30
N LEU A 81 46.46 23.71 -19.50
CA LEU A 81 45.21 23.27 -20.08
C LEU A 81 44.64 22.31 -19.05
N ASN A 82 43.82 22.81 -18.13
CA ASN A 82 42.80 21.98 -17.50
C ASN A 82 42.03 21.38 -18.67
N LEU A 83 42.48 20.25 -19.21
CA LEU A 83 41.77 19.50 -20.21
C LEU A 83 40.54 19.02 -19.46
N ASP A 84 39.52 19.87 -19.52
CA ASP A 84 38.17 19.55 -19.14
C ASP A 84 37.73 18.54 -20.19
N PHE A 85 38.24 17.31 -20.04
CA PHE A 85 37.85 16.11 -20.77
C PHE A 85 36.38 15.76 -20.44
N HIS A 86 35.58 16.72 -20.03
CA HIS A 86 34.14 16.67 -20.05
C HIS A 86 33.59 17.11 -21.42
N HIS A 87 34.39 17.79 -22.27
CA HIS A 87 33.96 18.24 -23.60
C HIS A 87 34.44 17.30 -24.74
N PRO A 88 33.53 16.81 -25.62
CA PRO A 88 33.87 15.88 -26.70
C PRO A 88 34.92 16.40 -27.69
N ASP A 89 34.92 17.70 -27.98
CA ASP A 89 35.87 18.32 -28.92
C ASP A 89 37.33 18.26 -28.42
N ASN A 90 37.53 18.27 -27.10
CA ASN A 90 38.87 18.19 -26.50
C ASN A 90 39.47 16.79 -26.67
N VAL A 91 38.64 15.74 -26.62
CA VAL A 91 39.06 14.35 -26.87
C VAL A 91 39.53 14.18 -28.31
N ARG A 92 38.74 14.68 -29.26
CA ARG A 92 39.06 14.58 -30.69
C ARG A 92 40.40 15.25 -31.00
N LEU A 93 40.57 16.47 -30.49
CA LEU A 93 41.78 17.27 -30.70
C LEU A 93 43.02 16.63 -30.05
N ALA A 94 42.89 16.08 -28.85
CA ALA A 94 44.02 15.42 -28.19
C ALA A 94 44.36 14.04 -28.82
N ASN A 95 43.39 13.33 -29.42
CA ASN A 95 43.67 12.18 -30.29
C ASN A 95 44.46 12.59 -31.56
N GLU A 96 44.11 13.71 -32.21
CA GLU A 96 44.87 14.23 -33.36
C GLU A 96 46.33 14.58 -32.98
N ILE A 97 46.56 15.11 -31.77
CA ILE A 97 47.90 15.40 -31.23
C ILE A 97 48.68 14.10 -30.98
N LEU A 98 48.06 13.11 -30.35
CA LEU A 98 48.67 11.79 -30.17
C LEU A 98 48.97 11.12 -31.53
N GLN A 99 48.13 11.31 -32.55
CA GLN A 99 48.39 10.82 -33.92
C GLN A 99 49.63 11.42 -34.51
N LYS A 100 49.86 12.69 -34.24
CA LYS A 100 51.10 13.36 -34.62
C LYS A 100 52.28 12.86 -33.80
N LEU A 101 52.21 12.84 -32.47
CA LEU A 101 53.29 12.34 -31.60
C LEU A 101 53.71 10.91 -31.96
N HIS A 102 52.74 10.01 -32.16
CA HIS A 102 52.99 8.63 -32.56
C HIS A 102 53.69 8.52 -33.92
N SER A 103 53.44 9.47 -34.83
CA SER A 103 54.14 9.54 -36.14
C SER A 103 55.62 9.94 -36.05
N PHE A 104 56.09 10.31 -34.85
CA PHE A 104 57.49 10.62 -34.48
C PHE A 104 58.13 9.55 -33.60
N LYS A 105 57.55 8.35 -33.49
CA LYS A 105 58.06 7.27 -32.65
C LYS A 105 59.53 6.92 -32.88
N ASP A 106 60.01 7.08 -34.11
CA ASP A 106 61.42 6.86 -34.49
C ASP A 106 62.38 7.89 -33.88
N LEU A 107 61.88 9.08 -33.50
CA LEU A 107 62.63 10.12 -32.81
C LEU A 107 62.71 9.91 -31.29
N HIS A 108 61.95 8.96 -30.70
CA HIS A 108 62.00 8.70 -29.26
C HIS A 108 63.40 8.30 -28.77
N ARG A 109 64.23 7.72 -29.65
CA ARG A 109 65.63 7.37 -29.36
C ARG A 109 66.54 8.59 -29.22
N PHE A 110 66.19 9.69 -29.88
CA PHE A 110 66.96 10.95 -29.89
C PHE A 110 66.34 12.03 -29.00
N LEU A 111 65.04 11.93 -28.70
CA LEU A 111 64.25 12.84 -27.87
C LEU A 111 63.30 12.05 -26.94
N PRO A 112 63.82 11.49 -25.83
CA PRO A 112 63.04 10.68 -24.89
C PRO A 112 61.83 11.42 -24.28
N GLN A 113 61.87 12.74 -24.20
CA GLN A 113 60.78 13.58 -23.67
C GLN A 113 59.50 13.49 -24.50
N LEU A 114 59.59 13.22 -25.81
CA LEU A 114 58.41 12.97 -26.65
C LEU A 114 57.66 11.72 -26.18
N LYS A 115 58.39 10.68 -25.78
CA LYS A 115 57.83 9.46 -25.20
C LYS A 115 57.18 9.73 -23.84
N ILE A 116 57.83 10.53 -22.99
CA ILE A 116 57.27 10.93 -21.68
C ILE A 116 55.98 11.73 -21.87
N CYS A 117 55.94 12.65 -22.84
CA CYS A 117 54.75 13.44 -23.17
C CYS A 117 53.61 12.55 -23.71
N GLU A 118 53.91 11.58 -24.59
CA GLU A 118 52.93 10.61 -25.08
C GLU A 118 52.36 9.76 -23.93
N GLU A 119 53.20 9.25 -23.02
CA GLU A 119 52.79 8.48 -21.85
C GLU A 119 51.95 9.32 -20.86
N GLN A 120 52.31 10.57 -20.62
CA GLN A 120 51.54 11.47 -19.74
C GLN A 120 50.15 11.79 -20.29
N ILE A 121 50.04 12.13 -21.58
CA ILE A 121 48.75 12.40 -22.23
C ILE A 121 47.87 11.14 -22.19
N ASN A 122 48.42 9.96 -22.51
CA ASN A 122 47.69 8.69 -22.42
C ASN A 122 47.22 8.38 -20.98
N ASN A 123 48.05 8.64 -19.97
CA ASN A 123 47.68 8.44 -18.57
C ASN A 123 46.55 9.39 -18.12
N GLU A 124 46.56 10.66 -18.53
CA GLU A 124 45.47 11.58 -18.23
C GLU A 124 44.15 11.17 -18.90
N PHE A 125 44.19 10.67 -20.13
CA PHE A 125 43.01 10.10 -20.78
C PHE A 125 42.47 8.89 -20.05
N TYR A 126 43.36 7.99 -19.62
CA TYR A 126 42.99 6.81 -18.85
C TYR A 126 42.30 7.20 -17.53
N GLU A 127 42.89 8.13 -16.76
CA GLU A 127 42.31 8.62 -15.51
C GLU A 127 41.01 9.40 -15.74
N SER A 128 40.88 10.16 -16.83
CA SER A 128 39.64 10.88 -17.16
C SER A 128 38.48 9.95 -17.52
N ILE A 129 38.76 8.92 -18.33
CA ILE A 129 37.79 7.86 -18.66
C ILE A 129 37.36 7.12 -17.39
N LYS A 130 38.31 6.79 -16.51
CA LYS A 130 38.05 6.13 -15.22
C LYS A 130 37.26 7.01 -14.25
N ALA A 131 37.56 8.31 -14.16
CA ALA A 131 36.80 9.26 -13.36
C ALA A 131 35.34 9.37 -13.84
N ILE A 132 35.11 9.36 -15.17
CA ILE A 132 33.77 9.31 -15.74
C ILE A 132 33.07 8.00 -15.37
N PHE A 133 33.78 6.87 -15.31
CA PHE A 133 33.25 5.61 -14.78
C PHE A 133 32.73 5.75 -13.35
N ASP A 134 33.55 6.32 -12.48
CA ASP A 134 33.27 6.41 -11.05
C ASP A 134 32.08 7.34 -10.77
N LEU A 135 31.82 8.27 -11.69
CA LEU A 135 30.64 9.15 -11.68
C LEU A 135 29.34 8.44 -12.11
N ILE A 136 29.40 7.33 -12.86
CA ILE A 136 28.21 6.62 -13.34
C ILE A 136 27.38 6.09 -12.14
N PRO A 137 27.93 5.30 -11.19
CA PRO A 137 27.16 4.86 -10.02
C PRO A 137 26.54 5.98 -9.20
N GLN A 138 27.28 7.09 -9.02
CA GLN A 138 26.85 8.24 -8.23
C GLN A 138 25.74 9.06 -8.90
N LYS A 139 25.85 9.33 -10.21
CA LYS A 139 24.85 10.11 -10.95
C LYS A 139 23.58 9.34 -11.27
N PHE A 140 23.64 8.01 -11.25
CA PHE A 140 22.54 7.15 -11.69
C PHE A 140 21.89 6.32 -10.56
N ASN A 141 22.24 6.62 -9.30
CA ASN A 141 21.61 6.12 -8.07
C ASN A 141 21.51 4.59 -8.03
N LEU A 142 22.63 3.92 -8.32
CA LEU A 142 22.72 2.46 -8.34
C LEU A 142 22.81 1.91 -6.91
N GLN A 143 21.73 1.32 -6.40
CA GLN A 143 21.77 0.49 -5.19
C GLN A 143 21.75 -0.98 -5.60
N GLU A 144 22.90 -1.64 -5.54
CA GLU A 144 22.96 -3.09 -5.64
C GLU A 144 22.38 -3.68 -4.34
N ARG A 145 21.09 -4.03 -4.34
CA ARG A 145 20.33 -4.53 -3.16
C ARG A 145 21.08 -5.58 -2.33
N LYS A 146 21.90 -6.41 -2.96
CA LYS A 146 22.69 -7.44 -2.29
C LYS A 146 23.95 -6.88 -1.64
N VAL A 147 24.63 -5.92 -2.26
CA VAL A 147 25.82 -5.25 -1.73
C VAL A 147 25.46 -4.37 -0.53
N ASP A 148 24.34 -3.63 -0.59
CA ASP A 148 23.92 -2.79 0.54
C ASP A 148 23.49 -3.62 1.75
N ASN A 149 22.76 -4.72 1.53
CA ASN A 149 22.41 -5.65 2.59
C ASN A 149 23.66 -6.32 3.20
N LEU A 150 24.59 -6.79 2.37
CA LEU A 150 25.85 -7.38 2.84
C LEU A 150 26.72 -6.35 3.57
N ARG A 151 26.74 -5.08 3.12
CA ARG A 151 27.46 -3.99 3.77
C ARG A 151 26.87 -3.66 5.14
N ALA A 152 25.55 -3.55 5.23
CA ALA A 152 24.86 -3.30 6.49
C ALA A 152 25.06 -4.45 7.49
N GLU A 153 24.97 -5.71 7.01
CA GLU A 153 25.24 -6.89 7.83
C GLU A 153 26.70 -6.94 8.29
N LEU A 154 27.66 -6.65 7.40
CA LEU A 154 29.08 -6.61 7.72
C LEU A 154 29.41 -5.53 8.78
N ASN A 155 28.84 -4.33 8.64
CA ASN A 155 29.04 -3.25 9.61
C ASN A 155 28.50 -3.64 10.99
N ARG A 156 27.29 -4.19 11.04
CA ARG A 156 26.69 -4.69 12.29
C ARG A 156 27.58 -5.75 12.95
N LEU A 157 28.13 -6.69 12.19
CA LEU A 157 29.00 -7.74 12.75
C LEU A 157 30.34 -7.19 13.25
N LYS A 158 30.91 -6.18 12.57
CA LYS A 158 32.13 -5.49 13.04
C LYS A 158 31.90 -4.69 14.32
N GLU A 159 30.75 -4.05 14.46
CA GLU A 159 30.36 -3.37 15.71
C GLU A 159 30.22 -4.37 16.87
N LEU A 160 29.59 -5.53 16.63
CA LEU A 160 29.53 -6.61 17.62
C LEU A 160 30.92 -7.12 18.00
N GLN A 161 31.84 -7.22 17.03
CA GLN A 161 33.23 -7.63 17.28
C GLN A 161 33.96 -6.63 18.18
N GLN A 162 33.85 -5.32 17.88
CA GLN A 162 34.47 -4.26 18.68
C GLN A 162 33.91 -4.22 20.11
N GLN A 163 32.60 -4.38 20.27
CA GLN A 163 31.98 -4.43 21.60
C GLN A 163 32.47 -5.64 22.40
N TYR A 164 32.56 -6.82 21.80
CA TYR A 164 33.13 -7.98 22.47
C TYR A 164 34.62 -7.78 22.86
N GLU A 165 35.43 -7.26 21.94
CA GLU A 165 36.85 -6.97 22.19
C GLU A 165 37.04 -5.98 23.35
N SER A 166 36.09 -5.05 23.56
CA SER A 166 36.10 -4.14 24.71
C SER A 166 35.84 -4.82 26.07
N PHE A 167 35.15 -5.96 26.08
CA PHE A 167 34.88 -6.76 27.28
C PHE A 167 35.97 -7.80 27.59
N CYS A 168 36.82 -8.10 26.61
CA CYS A 168 37.83 -9.16 26.66
C CYS A 168 39.20 -8.66 26.15
N PRO A 169 39.85 -7.71 26.85
CA PRO A 169 41.17 -7.17 26.48
C PRO A 169 42.28 -8.24 26.37
N SER A 170 42.14 -9.38 27.04
CA SER A 170 43.10 -10.49 26.93
C SER A 170 43.24 -11.03 25.49
N ILE A 171 42.13 -11.06 24.74
CA ILE A 171 42.10 -11.54 23.35
C ILE A 171 42.74 -10.51 22.41
N VAL A 172 42.51 -9.22 22.66
CA VAL A 172 43.12 -8.13 21.90
C VAL A 172 44.64 -8.17 22.04
N TYR A 173 45.13 -8.34 23.27
CA TYR A 173 46.56 -8.42 23.57
C TYR A 173 47.28 -9.55 22.80
N LEU A 174 46.70 -10.76 22.73
CA LEU A 174 47.30 -11.86 21.97
C LEU A 174 47.36 -11.56 20.46
N LYS A 175 46.30 -10.93 19.93
CA LYS A 175 46.18 -10.60 18.51
C LYS A 175 47.20 -9.54 18.08
N GLU A 176 47.43 -8.52 18.90
CA GLU A 176 48.47 -7.51 18.65
C GLU A 176 49.87 -8.11 18.60
N LEU A 177 50.09 -9.20 19.35
CA LEU A 177 51.33 -9.97 19.35
C LEU A 177 51.39 -11.04 18.24
N GLY A 178 50.37 -11.14 17.39
CA GLY A 178 50.32 -12.06 16.25
C GLY A 178 49.87 -13.49 16.59
N TYR A 179 49.32 -13.73 17.79
CA TYR A 179 48.82 -15.03 18.21
C TYR A 179 47.30 -15.10 18.11
N SER A 180 46.76 -16.20 17.58
CA SER A 180 45.31 -16.40 17.46
C SER A 180 44.65 -16.90 18.76
N ASN A 181 45.43 -17.56 19.63
CA ASN A 181 44.97 -18.02 20.95
C ASN A 181 46.18 -18.33 21.87
N ILE A 182 45.90 -18.52 23.16
CA ILE A 182 46.94 -18.80 24.16
C ILE A 182 47.59 -20.17 23.99
N ASP A 183 46.92 -21.12 23.35
CA ASP A 183 47.46 -22.47 23.14
C ASP A 183 48.59 -22.46 22.13
N GLN A 184 48.61 -21.53 21.17
CA GLN A 184 49.78 -21.30 20.30
C GLN A 184 51.01 -20.89 21.11
N VAL A 185 50.84 -19.93 22.04
CA VAL A 185 51.94 -19.47 22.91
C VAL A 185 52.43 -20.62 23.80
N LYS A 186 51.52 -21.43 24.36
CA LYS A 186 51.88 -22.63 25.15
C LYS A 186 52.65 -23.66 24.34
N ASN A 187 52.17 -23.98 23.14
CA ASN A 187 52.84 -24.93 22.25
C ASN A 187 54.23 -24.44 21.85
N GLU A 188 54.39 -23.14 21.58
CA GLU A 188 55.71 -22.54 21.35
C GLU A 188 56.61 -22.66 22.57
N ILE A 189 56.11 -22.41 23.78
CA ILE A 189 56.88 -22.61 25.02
C ILE A 189 57.33 -24.07 25.13
N GLU A 190 56.42 -25.03 25.03
CA GLU A 190 56.75 -26.46 25.12
C GLU A 190 57.75 -26.90 24.05
N GLN A 191 57.60 -26.41 22.81
CA GLN A 191 58.53 -26.72 21.74
C GLN A 191 59.93 -26.19 22.04
N ARG A 192 60.03 -24.96 22.55
CA ARG A 192 61.31 -24.33 22.91
C ARG A 192 61.95 -24.98 24.14
N GLU A 193 61.16 -25.44 25.11
CA GLU A 193 61.66 -26.22 26.25
C GLU A 193 62.25 -27.56 25.79
N LYS A 194 61.56 -28.27 24.87
CA LYS A 194 62.09 -29.50 24.26
C LYS A 194 63.36 -29.26 23.44
N GLU A 195 63.43 -28.14 22.71
CA GLU A 195 64.65 -27.73 21.99
C GLU A 195 65.81 -27.48 22.97
N HIS A 196 65.53 -26.82 24.10
CA HIS A 196 66.52 -26.56 25.15
C HIS A 196 67.04 -27.86 25.78
N GLU A 197 66.16 -28.81 26.08
CA GLU A 197 66.56 -30.14 26.59
C GLU A 197 67.41 -30.93 25.58
N LYS A 198 67.00 -30.95 24.30
CA LYS A 198 67.75 -31.63 23.24
C LYS A 198 69.15 -31.06 23.07
N GLN A 199 69.28 -29.73 23.05
CA GLN A 199 70.60 -29.08 22.92
C GLN A 199 71.51 -29.39 24.11
N ASN A 200 70.97 -29.51 25.32
CA ASN A 200 71.76 -29.90 26.49
C ASN A 200 72.26 -31.35 26.38
N VAL A 201 71.42 -32.28 25.90
CA VAL A 201 71.80 -33.68 25.69
C VAL A 201 72.86 -33.81 24.59
N GLU A 202 72.69 -33.10 23.48
CA GLU A 202 73.64 -33.10 22.35
C GLU A 202 74.99 -32.52 22.77
N TYR A 203 74.99 -31.37 23.46
CA TYR A 203 76.21 -30.79 24.03
C TYR A 203 76.91 -31.73 25.01
N LEU A 204 76.19 -32.38 25.92
CA LEU A 204 76.77 -33.37 26.84
C LEU A 204 77.38 -34.56 26.09
N GLY A 205 76.73 -35.03 25.03
CA GLY A 205 77.24 -36.10 24.17
C GLY A 205 78.55 -35.73 23.47
N GLU A 206 78.58 -34.57 22.81
CA GLU A 206 79.76 -34.05 22.12
C GLU A 206 80.91 -33.74 23.09
N LYS A 207 80.59 -33.09 24.22
CA LYS A 207 81.53 -32.81 25.31
C LYS A 207 82.18 -34.09 25.82
N ASN A 208 81.39 -35.10 26.18
CA ASN A 208 81.89 -36.37 26.70
C ASN A 208 82.77 -37.11 25.67
N HIS A 209 82.40 -37.04 24.39
CA HIS A 209 83.16 -37.67 23.31
C HIS A 209 84.51 -36.97 23.09
N LEU A 210 84.54 -35.63 23.07
CA LEU A 210 85.78 -34.86 22.96
C LEU A 210 86.65 -35.00 24.22
N GLU A 211 86.06 -35.00 25.42
CA GLU A 211 86.78 -35.25 26.67
C GLU A 211 87.41 -36.65 26.70
N LYS A 212 86.75 -37.69 26.19
CA LYS A 212 87.36 -39.02 26.02
C LYS A 212 88.57 -38.97 25.06
N LYS A 213 88.43 -38.28 23.92
CA LYS A 213 89.51 -38.09 22.95
C LYS A 213 90.68 -37.25 23.47
N ILE A 214 90.44 -36.38 24.46
CA ILE A 214 91.49 -35.64 25.17
C ILE A 214 92.15 -36.54 26.24
N ASN A 215 91.34 -37.28 27.02
CA ASN A 215 91.81 -38.09 28.13
C ASN A 215 92.62 -39.32 27.69
N GLU A 216 92.28 -39.97 26.56
CA GLU A 216 92.98 -41.15 26.05
C GLU A 216 94.49 -40.88 25.79
N PRO A 217 94.87 -39.86 25.01
CA PRO A 217 96.28 -39.48 24.87
C PRO A 217 96.88 -38.89 26.15
N GLU A 218 96.10 -38.19 27.00
CA GLU A 218 96.60 -37.62 28.27
C GLU A 218 97.07 -38.70 29.27
N VAL A 219 96.36 -39.82 29.35
CA VAL A 219 96.77 -41.00 30.16
C VAL A 219 98.05 -41.64 29.62
N ILE A 220 98.21 -41.68 28.29
CA ILE A 220 99.43 -42.16 27.62
C ILE A 220 100.61 -41.20 27.89
N ILE A 221 100.39 -39.89 27.83
CA ILE A 221 101.40 -38.86 28.15
C ILE A 221 101.82 -38.94 29.63
N GLN A 222 100.86 -39.03 30.56
CA GLN A 222 101.15 -39.10 32.01
C GLN A 222 101.86 -40.39 32.41
N SER A 223 101.52 -41.53 31.79
CA SER A 223 102.23 -42.80 31.99
C SER A 223 103.67 -42.74 31.46
N TYR A 224 103.90 -42.13 30.29
CA TYR A 224 105.25 -41.90 29.74
C TYR A 224 106.09 -40.91 30.57
N GLY A 225 105.47 -39.85 31.09
CA GLY A 225 106.10 -38.91 32.02
C GLY A 225 106.58 -39.58 33.31
N LYS A 226 105.82 -40.55 33.83
CA LYS A 226 106.25 -41.41 34.96
C LYS A 226 107.42 -42.32 34.57
N SER A 227 107.46 -42.86 33.35
CA SER A 227 108.58 -43.69 32.85
C SER A 227 109.88 -42.90 32.65
N ILE A 228 109.81 -41.64 32.20
CA ILE A 228 110.98 -40.74 32.09
C ILE A 228 111.48 -40.29 33.47
N LEU A 229 110.57 -39.97 34.39
CA LEU A 229 110.95 -39.59 35.76
C LEU A 229 111.63 -40.74 36.52
N PHE A 230 111.27 -42.00 36.24
CA PHE A 230 111.96 -43.18 36.81
C PHE A 230 113.40 -43.35 36.29
N LYS A 231 113.72 -42.82 35.09
CA LYS A 231 115.07 -42.87 34.50
C LYS A 231 116.02 -41.79 35.04
N ASN A 232 115.48 -40.69 35.57
CA ASN A 232 116.27 -39.64 36.25
C ASN A 232 116.48 -39.91 37.75
N SER A 233 115.82 -40.91 38.32
CA SER A 233 115.94 -41.31 39.73
C SER A 233 116.55 -42.70 39.90
N LYS A 234 117.77 -42.93 39.40
CA LYS A 234 118.66 -44.04 39.84
C LYS A 234 120.15 -43.79 39.46
N ASN A 235 120.67 -42.62 39.82
CA ASN A 235 122.03 -42.57 40.35
C ASN A 235 121.90 -42.86 41.85
N ILE A 236 122.30 -44.07 42.27
CA ILE A 236 122.82 -44.48 43.60
C ILE A 236 122.68 -46.03 43.69
N PHE A 237 123.81 -46.70 43.40
CA PHE A 237 124.39 -47.97 43.94
C PHE A 237 123.46 -49.13 44.37
N GLY A 238 123.70 -50.43 44.12
CA GLY A 238 124.80 -51.19 43.51
C GLY A 238 124.59 -52.71 43.74
N LYS A 239 125.27 -53.54 42.93
CA LYS A 239 125.47 -55.01 43.02
C LYS A 239 124.26 -55.96 42.81
N ASP A 240 124.00 -56.30 41.54
CA ASP A 240 123.58 -57.62 40.99
C ASP A 240 123.12 -57.44 39.53
N TYR A 241 124.07 -57.12 38.65
CA TYR A 241 123.83 -56.54 37.31
C TYR A 241 123.96 -57.55 36.16
N ASP A 242 123.40 -58.75 36.28
CA ASP A 242 123.36 -59.75 35.18
C ASP A 242 121.95 -60.32 34.89
N LYS A 243 120.88 -59.66 35.36
CA LYS A 243 119.49 -60.00 35.01
C LYS A 243 118.58 -58.78 34.92
N LEU A 244 118.85 -57.85 33.99
CA LEU A 244 117.87 -56.82 33.61
C LEU A 244 117.90 -56.62 32.10
N THR A 245 116.85 -57.11 31.45
CA THR A 245 116.45 -56.83 30.08
C THR A 245 116.35 -55.33 29.84
N ASP A 246 116.74 -54.88 28.64
CA ASP A 246 116.63 -53.48 28.20
C ASP A 246 115.21 -52.93 28.52
N PRO A 247 115.07 -51.84 29.30
CA PRO A 247 113.76 -51.28 29.66
C PRO A 247 112.92 -50.87 28.45
N ALA A 248 113.53 -50.66 27.27
CA ALA A 248 112.80 -50.44 26.03
C ALA A 248 112.02 -51.69 25.57
N GLN A 249 112.50 -52.90 25.87
CA GLN A 249 111.81 -54.16 25.56
C GLN A 249 110.70 -54.52 26.55
N GLN A 250 110.76 -54.04 27.80
CA GLN A 250 109.71 -54.30 28.80
C GLN A 250 108.39 -53.56 28.53
N ASP A 251 108.43 -52.44 27.82
CA ASP A 251 107.25 -51.73 27.31
C ASP A 251 106.94 -52.05 25.82
N GLY A 252 107.54 -53.11 25.28
CA GLY A 252 107.22 -53.66 23.95
C GLY A 252 107.95 -53.01 22.75
N TYR A 253 109.01 -52.23 22.95
CA TYR A 253 109.76 -51.57 21.86
C TYR A 253 111.06 -52.30 21.51
N SER A 254 111.39 -52.30 20.22
CA SER A 254 112.51 -53.06 19.66
C SER A 254 113.81 -52.25 19.55
N ASN A 255 113.77 -50.90 19.46
CA ASN A 255 114.97 -50.02 19.46
C ASN A 255 114.67 -48.53 19.74
N ILE A 256 115.71 -47.70 19.85
CA ILE A 256 115.63 -46.25 20.15
C ILE A 256 115.12 -45.37 18.98
N ASN A 257 115.10 -45.88 17.75
CA ASN A 257 114.51 -45.16 16.60
C ASN A 257 112.97 -45.26 16.62
N GLN A 258 112.38 -46.34 17.14
CA GLN A 258 110.93 -46.41 17.42
C GLN A 258 110.50 -45.37 18.48
N VAL A 259 111.40 -44.97 19.39
CA VAL A 259 111.13 -43.89 20.36
C VAL A 259 111.10 -42.52 19.68
N LYS A 260 111.95 -42.29 18.67
CA LYS A 260 111.94 -41.05 17.86
C LYS A 260 110.75 -40.96 16.92
N ASP A 261 110.36 -42.06 16.27
CA ASP A 261 109.15 -42.11 15.44
C ASP A 261 107.89 -41.91 16.29
N LYS A 262 107.87 -42.41 17.54
CA LYS A 262 106.81 -42.10 18.50
C LYS A 262 106.84 -40.65 19.01
N MET A 263 107.99 -39.99 19.14
CA MET A 263 108.07 -38.55 19.48
C MET A 263 107.45 -37.65 18.41
N VAL A 264 107.63 -37.98 17.12
CA VAL A 264 106.99 -37.25 16.01
C VAL A 264 105.47 -37.46 16.05
N ASN A 265 105.02 -38.69 16.31
CA ASN A 265 103.60 -38.96 16.55
C ASN A 265 103.07 -38.24 17.81
N HIS A 266 103.89 -38.07 18.86
CA HIS A 266 103.52 -37.42 20.11
C HIS A 266 103.24 -35.93 19.97
N ARG A 267 104.03 -35.23 19.14
CA ARG A 267 103.83 -33.80 18.86
C ARG A 267 102.54 -33.59 18.09
N ASN A 268 102.25 -34.48 17.13
CA ASN A 268 100.99 -34.50 16.41
C ASN A 268 99.80 -34.82 17.34
N ASP A 269 99.98 -35.69 18.33
CA ASP A 269 98.91 -36.03 19.29
C ASP A 269 98.65 -34.92 20.32
N LEU A 270 99.69 -34.21 20.77
CA LEU A 270 99.55 -33.00 21.60
C LEU A 270 98.86 -31.87 20.82
N GLU A 271 99.26 -31.63 19.57
CA GLU A 271 98.63 -30.64 18.71
C GLU A 271 97.16 -31.00 18.43
N LYS A 272 96.85 -32.29 18.23
CA LYS A 272 95.46 -32.78 18.16
C LYS A 272 94.69 -32.60 19.46
N MET A 273 95.28 -32.87 20.63
CA MET A 273 94.65 -32.63 21.92
C MET A 273 94.35 -31.15 22.15
N GLU A 274 95.29 -30.27 21.81
CA GLU A 274 95.12 -28.82 21.96
C GLU A 274 94.07 -28.29 20.98
N ASN A 275 94.04 -28.81 19.75
CA ASN A 275 92.95 -28.57 18.81
C ASN A 275 91.59 -29.08 19.34
N HIS A 276 91.54 -30.28 19.93
CA HIS A 276 90.31 -30.81 20.54
C HIS A 276 89.86 -30.01 21.78
N ARG A 277 90.79 -29.48 22.59
CA ARG A 277 90.48 -28.56 23.70
C ARG A 277 89.93 -27.24 23.19
N ASN A 278 90.54 -26.67 22.15
CA ASN A 278 90.05 -25.45 21.49
C ASN A 278 88.67 -25.68 20.84
N ASP A 279 88.43 -26.84 20.24
CA ASP A 279 87.13 -27.22 19.68
C ASP A 279 86.08 -27.39 20.78
N LEU A 280 86.43 -28.01 21.91
CA LEU A 280 85.54 -28.14 23.07
C LEU A 280 85.18 -26.77 23.67
N GLU A 281 86.14 -25.85 23.74
CA GLU A 281 85.91 -24.48 24.22
C GLU A 281 85.01 -23.69 23.26
N LYS A 282 85.23 -23.81 21.94
CA LYS A 282 84.34 -23.23 20.91
C LYS A 282 82.92 -23.80 20.98
N ILE A 283 82.78 -25.11 21.14
CA ILE A 283 81.48 -25.77 21.30
C ILE A 283 80.79 -25.28 22.58
N HIS A 284 81.52 -25.17 23.70
CA HIS A 284 80.98 -24.66 24.95
C HIS A 284 80.51 -23.19 24.85
N GLN A 285 81.31 -22.31 24.24
CA GLN A 285 80.92 -20.91 24.02
C GLN A 285 79.71 -20.80 23.09
N THR A 286 79.65 -21.63 22.05
CA THR A 286 78.51 -21.69 21.12
C THR A 286 77.24 -22.18 21.81
N HIS A 287 77.35 -23.22 22.63
CA HIS A 287 76.25 -23.74 23.43
C HIS A 287 75.72 -22.71 24.42
N LEU A 288 76.59 -22.03 25.19
CA LEU A 288 76.21 -20.95 26.11
C LEU A 288 75.49 -19.80 25.40
N LYS A 289 75.96 -19.41 24.20
CA LYS A 289 75.31 -18.36 23.40
C LYS A 289 73.93 -18.80 22.93
N ASN A 290 73.79 -20.04 22.46
CA ASN A 290 72.51 -20.60 22.02
C ASN A 290 71.53 -20.76 23.20
N GLN A 291 72.01 -21.24 24.34
CA GLN A 291 71.25 -21.40 25.57
C GLN A 291 70.72 -20.05 26.06
N ASN A 292 71.57 -19.02 26.12
CA ASN A 292 71.16 -17.66 26.52
C ASN A 292 70.12 -17.07 25.55
N ASN A 293 70.25 -17.32 24.24
CA ASN A 293 69.27 -16.87 23.25
C ASN A 293 67.93 -17.59 23.38
N LEU A 294 67.93 -18.90 23.60
CA LEU A 294 66.72 -19.69 23.86
C LEU A 294 66.05 -19.28 25.16
N GLN A 295 66.84 -19.08 26.23
CA GLN A 295 66.32 -18.65 27.54
C GLN A 295 65.65 -17.28 27.45
N LYS A 296 66.26 -16.30 26.74
CA LYS A 296 65.62 -15.00 26.49
C LYS A 296 64.28 -15.13 25.76
N LYS A 297 64.22 -15.97 24.72
CA LYS A 297 62.96 -16.21 23.99
C LYS A 297 61.90 -16.89 24.86
N LEU A 298 62.29 -17.90 25.65
CA LEU A 298 61.41 -18.56 26.61
C LEU A 298 60.89 -17.58 27.66
N THR A 299 61.75 -16.76 28.24
CA THR A 299 61.35 -15.73 29.23
C THR A 299 60.37 -14.74 28.61
N ASN A 300 60.56 -14.34 27.35
CA ASN A 300 59.61 -13.47 26.65
C ASN A 300 58.26 -14.15 26.43
N LEU A 301 58.23 -15.40 25.96
CA LEU A 301 56.97 -16.15 25.76
C LEU A 301 56.23 -16.39 27.08
N GLN A 302 56.97 -16.72 28.15
CA GLN A 302 56.42 -16.86 29.51
C GLN A 302 55.90 -15.52 30.03
N ALA A 303 56.55 -14.40 29.73
CA ALA A 303 56.06 -13.07 30.08
C ALA A 303 54.75 -12.74 29.34
N ILE A 304 54.64 -13.08 28.05
CA ILE A 304 53.40 -12.94 27.26
C ILE A 304 52.28 -13.76 27.89
N GLN A 305 52.55 -15.03 28.18
CA GLN A 305 51.60 -15.95 28.82
C GLN A 305 51.13 -15.43 30.19
N ASN A 306 52.05 -14.97 31.02
CA ASN A 306 51.74 -14.44 32.35
C ASN A 306 50.93 -13.15 32.28
N HIS A 307 51.22 -12.26 31.31
CA HIS A 307 50.45 -11.04 31.12
C HIS A 307 49.03 -11.35 30.63
N TYR A 308 48.88 -12.29 29.70
CA TYR A 308 47.58 -12.76 29.25
C TYR A 308 46.73 -13.33 30.41
N PHE A 309 47.32 -14.15 31.29
CA PHE A 309 46.59 -14.68 32.45
C PHE A 309 46.19 -13.62 33.48
N LYS A 310 46.94 -12.51 33.58
CA LYS A 310 46.51 -11.35 34.38
C LYS A 310 45.31 -10.66 33.75
N LEU A 311 45.33 -10.44 32.43
CA LEU A 311 44.21 -9.81 31.71
C LEU A 311 42.94 -10.67 31.75
N ILE A 312 43.04 -12.00 31.73
CA ILE A 312 41.88 -12.89 31.92
C ILE A 312 41.16 -12.64 33.25
N GLN A 313 41.91 -12.30 34.31
CA GLN A 313 41.29 -12.02 35.61
C GLN A 313 40.52 -10.69 35.61
N GLU A 314 40.81 -9.82 34.64
CA GLU A 314 40.15 -8.52 34.41
C GLU A 314 39.03 -8.62 33.35
N ASP A 315 39.01 -9.68 32.53
CA ASP A 315 37.96 -9.94 31.56
C ASP A 315 36.61 -10.13 32.26
N SER A 316 35.54 -9.58 31.68
CA SER A 316 34.21 -9.72 32.26
C SER A 316 33.43 -10.90 31.67
N ASP A 317 32.71 -11.65 32.52
CA ASP A 317 31.76 -12.69 32.07
C ASP A 317 30.68 -12.15 31.10
N LYS A 318 30.48 -10.82 31.10
CA LYS A 318 29.55 -10.12 30.21
C LYS A 318 29.88 -10.31 28.73
N GLY A 319 31.15 -10.51 28.36
CA GLY A 319 31.52 -10.74 26.96
C GLY A 319 30.91 -12.02 26.38
N ASN A 320 30.95 -13.12 27.13
CA ASN A 320 30.36 -14.40 26.70
C ASN A 320 28.83 -14.39 26.75
N VAL A 321 28.24 -13.69 27.73
CA VAL A 321 26.79 -13.46 27.78
C VAL A 321 26.34 -12.63 26.57
N PHE A 322 27.06 -11.57 26.22
CA PHE A 322 26.78 -10.70 25.08
C PHE A 322 26.79 -11.43 23.73
N LEU A 323 27.76 -12.33 23.49
CA LEU A 323 27.79 -13.11 22.23
C LEU A 323 26.68 -14.16 22.14
N ASN A 324 26.27 -14.73 23.27
CA ASN A 324 25.15 -15.69 23.33
C ASN A 324 23.81 -14.99 23.10
N GLU A 325 23.59 -13.82 23.70
CA GLU A 325 22.41 -12.98 23.43
C GLU A 325 22.39 -12.47 21.97
N SER A 326 23.56 -12.21 21.40
CA SER A 326 23.74 -11.77 20.01
C SER A 326 23.76 -12.92 18.98
N SER A 327 23.35 -14.14 19.36
CA SER A 327 23.22 -15.35 18.52
C SER A 327 24.48 -15.79 17.75
N SER A 328 25.68 -15.39 18.20
CA SER A 328 26.95 -15.75 17.55
C SER A 328 27.63 -16.98 18.18
N ASN A 329 27.13 -17.47 19.32
CA ASN A 329 27.59 -18.63 20.12
C ASN A 329 29.04 -18.56 20.64
N ASN A 330 30.01 -17.98 19.90
CA ASN A 330 31.37 -17.67 20.32
C ASN A 330 32.04 -16.67 19.35
N TYR A 331 33.19 -16.13 19.75
CA TYR A 331 33.93 -15.13 18.97
C TYR A 331 34.53 -15.68 17.66
N GLY A 332 34.89 -16.98 17.64
CA GLY A 332 35.42 -17.65 16.44
C GLY A 332 34.39 -17.71 15.30
N ASN A 333 33.14 -18.01 15.63
CA ASN A 333 32.02 -18.00 14.68
C ASN A 333 31.72 -16.58 14.17
N LEU A 334 31.78 -15.57 15.05
CA LEU A 334 31.63 -14.17 14.64
C LEU A 334 32.70 -13.76 13.63
N SER A 335 33.97 -14.06 13.92
CA SER A 335 35.10 -13.75 13.03
C SER A 335 34.99 -14.45 11.69
N LYS A 336 34.63 -15.74 11.70
CA LYS A 336 34.42 -16.52 10.46
C LYS A 336 33.26 -15.99 9.63
N LYS A 337 32.15 -15.61 10.26
CA LYS A 337 30.98 -15.04 9.56
C LYS A 337 31.30 -13.68 8.94
N ILE A 338 32.10 -12.85 9.62
CA ILE A 338 32.63 -11.59 9.05
C ILE A 338 33.45 -11.89 7.79
N GLU A 339 34.31 -12.90 7.81
CA GLU A 339 35.16 -13.30 6.70
C GLU A 339 34.37 -13.86 5.50
N GLU A 340 33.37 -14.71 5.76
CA GLU A 340 32.44 -15.24 4.76
C GLU A 340 31.64 -14.13 4.08
N ILE A 341 31.02 -13.22 4.85
CA ILE A 341 30.26 -12.09 4.31
C ILE A 341 31.16 -11.10 3.57
N THR A 342 32.40 -10.90 4.04
CA THR A 342 33.39 -10.06 3.33
C THR A 342 33.74 -10.67 1.98
N THR A 343 33.93 -11.98 1.92
CA THR A 343 34.22 -12.72 0.69
C THR A 343 33.06 -12.63 -0.29
N ASP A 344 31.83 -12.86 0.18
CA ASP A 344 30.62 -12.68 -0.62
C ASP A 344 30.47 -11.23 -1.11
N PHE A 345 30.58 -10.25 -0.22
CA PHE A 345 30.54 -8.83 -0.57
C PHE A 345 31.52 -8.50 -1.69
N ASN A 346 32.78 -8.94 -1.58
CA ASN A 346 33.80 -8.74 -2.60
C ASN A 346 33.46 -9.46 -3.92
N TYR A 347 32.94 -10.67 -3.86
CA TYR A 347 32.49 -11.44 -5.03
C TYR A 347 31.30 -10.79 -5.75
N TYR A 348 30.32 -10.26 -5.02
CA TYR A 348 29.17 -9.56 -5.60
C TYR A 348 29.58 -8.22 -6.23
N VAL A 349 30.47 -7.46 -5.57
CA VAL A 349 31.10 -6.24 -6.11
C VAL A 349 31.86 -6.54 -7.41
N GLN A 350 32.48 -7.72 -7.54
CA GLN A 350 33.21 -8.13 -8.75
C GLN A 350 32.31 -8.56 -9.92
N LEU A 351 31.06 -8.97 -9.69
CA LEU A 351 30.24 -9.67 -10.70
C LEU A 351 29.27 -8.81 -11.51
N LYS A 352 29.31 -7.46 -11.44
CA LYS A 352 28.46 -6.50 -12.20
C LYS A 352 27.02 -7.01 -12.40
N ARG A 353 26.16 -6.84 -11.38
CA ARG A 353 24.84 -7.51 -11.27
C ARG A 353 23.66 -6.54 -11.29
N GLN A 354 22.49 -7.16 -11.46
CA GLN A 354 21.12 -6.63 -11.37
C GLN A 354 20.95 -5.30 -10.61
N PHE A 355 20.42 -4.30 -11.32
CA PHE A 355 20.21 -2.94 -10.81
C PHE A 355 18.83 -2.77 -10.17
N TYR A 356 18.72 -1.89 -9.17
CA TYR A 356 17.45 -1.38 -8.64
C TYR A 356 17.38 0.13 -8.89
N PHE A 357 16.25 0.60 -9.43
CA PHE A 357 16.05 1.99 -9.82
C PHE A 357 15.00 2.64 -8.90
N ASN A 358 15.42 3.68 -8.17
CA ASN A 358 14.55 4.46 -7.27
C ASN A 358 14.23 5.86 -7.80
N SER A 359 14.88 6.28 -8.88
CA SER A 359 14.83 7.64 -9.40
C SER A 359 14.81 7.65 -10.92
N GLU A 360 14.60 8.85 -11.47
CA GLU A 360 14.56 9.08 -12.91
C GLU A 360 15.93 8.86 -13.55
N CYS A 361 15.92 8.36 -14.78
CA CYS A 361 17.12 8.33 -15.60
C CYS A 361 17.41 9.75 -16.10
N ASN A 362 18.58 10.28 -15.76
CA ASN A 362 19.06 11.54 -16.35
C ASN A 362 19.58 11.27 -17.77
N ALA A 363 18.66 11.24 -18.73
CA ALA A 363 18.95 10.99 -20.14
C ALA A 363 19.94 12.01 -20.72
N SER A 364 19.92 13.26 -20.25
CA SER A 364 20.89 14.29 -20.66
C SER A 364 22.30 13.91 -20.26
N ALA A 365 22.50 13.50 -18.99
CA ALA A 365 23.80 13.09 -18.49
C ALA A 365 24.32 11.85 -19.25
N MET A 366 23.46 10.86 -19.49
CA MET A 366 23.85 9.69 -20.29
C MET A 366 24.22 10.04 -21.71
N ASN A 367 23.46 10.92 -22.35
CA ASN A 367 23.75 11.35 -23.71
C ASN A 367 25.12 12.04 -23.79
N CYS A 368 25.43 12.91 -22.84
CA CYS A 368 26.76 13.52 -22.77
C CYS A 368 27.88 12.48 -22.61
N ILE A 369 27.67 11.48 -21.73
CA ILE A 369 28.66 10.42 -21.52
C ILE A 369 28.81 9.54 -22.77
N PHE A 370 27.71 9.17 -23.44
CA PHE A 370 27.77 8.43 -24.70
C PHE A 370 28.48 9.22 -25.81
N ILE A 371 28.17 10.51 -25.98
CA ILE A 371 28.85 11.37 -26.96
C ILE A 371 30.35 11.41 -26.66
N TYR A 372 30.70 11.58 -25.38
CA TYR A 372 32.09 11.62 -24.93
C TYR A 372 32.83 10.30 -25.21
N LEU A 373 32.28 9.15 -24.79
CA LEU A 373 32.91 7.85 -24.98
C LEU A 373 33.03 7.46 -26.47
N ASN A 374 32.04 7.82 -27.30
CA ASN A 374 32.09 7.57 -28.74
C ASN A 374 33.22 8.34 -29.46
N GLN A 375 33.77 9.42 -28.87
CA GLN A 375 34.96 10.08 -29.46
C GLN A 375 36.21 9.20 -29.40
N PHE A 376 36.22 8.16 -28.56
CA PHE A 376 37.35 7.24 -28.42
C PHE A 376 37.30 6.03 -29.38
N ASP A 377 36.25 5.90 -30.20
CA ASP A 377 36.12 4.80 -31.16
C ASP A 377 37.31 4.74 -32.16
N ASN A 378 37.96 5.88 -32.42
CA ASN A 378 39.11 6.01 -33.31
C ASN A 378 40.40 6.46 -32.59
N PHE A 379 40.49 6.22 -31.28
CA PHE A 379 41.66 6.60 -30.49
C PHE A 379 42.87 5.73 -30.85
N ILE A 380 44.09 6.28 -30.85
CA ILE A 380 45.28 5.49 -31.21
C ILE A 380 45.57 4.39 -30.22
N ASP A 381 45.53 4.69 -28.92
CA ASP A 381 45.88 3.71 -27.90
C ASP A 381 44.79 2.63 -27.84
N PRO A 382 45.11 1.36 -28.19
CA PRO A 382 44.14 0.27 -28.20
C PRO A 382 43.56 -0.02 -26.81
N SER A 383 44.30 0.28 -25.74
CA SER A 383 43.90 0.06 -24.36
C SER A 383 42.81 1.04 -23.94
N ILE A 384 42.96 2.31 -24.34
CA ILE A 384 41.98 3.38 -24.11
C ILE A 384 40.72 3.13 -24.95
N GLN A 385 40.89 2.73 -26.22
CA GLN A 385 39.78 2.35 -27.10
C GLN A 385 38.99 1.17 -26.51
N LYS A 386 39.67 0.12 -26.06
CA LYS A 386 39.04 -1.04 -25.42
C LYS A 386 38.25 -0.65 -24.17
N LEU A 387 38.84 0.19 -23.31
CA LEU A 387 38.17 0.68 -22.09
C LEU A 387 36.90 1.48 -22.43
N ALA A 388 36.96 2.39 -23.42
CA ALA A 388 35.80 3.16 -23.86
C ALA A 388 34.69 2.28 -24.44
N ILE A 389 35.04 1.26 -25.23
CA ILE A 389 34.08 0.27 -25.76
C ILE A 389 33.40 -0.50 -24.61
N GLU A 390 34.17 -1.02 -23.66
CA GLU A 390 33.63 -1.74 -22.49
C GLU A 390 32.67 -0.87 -21.67
N MET A 391 32.97 0.43 -21.54
CA MET A 391 32.12 1.40 -20.85
C MET A 391 30.85 1.73 -21.62
N ASN A 392 30.95 1.90 -22.93
CA ASN A 392 29.80 2.09 -23.79
C ASN A 392 28.84 0.90 -23.70
N GLU A 393 29.35 -0.34 -23.70
CA GLU A 393 28.53 -1.54 -23.49
C GLU A 393 27.90 -1.56 -22.08
N TYR A 394 28.63 -1.16 -21.04
CA TYR A 394 28.07 -1.05 -19.69
C TYR A 394 26.89 -0.06 -19.61
N LEU A 395 27.03 1.12 -20.23
CA LEU A 395 25.96 2.12 -20.29
C LEU A 395 24.76 1.65 -21.11
N LYS A 396 24.98 0.93 -22.21
CA LYS A 396 23.89 0.30 -22.99
C LYS A 396 23.13 -0.71 -22.15
N ILE A 397 23.81 -1.56 -21.38
CA ILE A 397 23.19 -2.53 -20.48
C ILE A 397 22.36 -1.81 -19.41
N TYR A 398 22.93 -0.78 -18.77
CA TYR A 398 22.23 0.05 -17.80
C TYR A 398 20.93 0.62 -18.40
N LEU A 399 21.03 1.27 -19.57
CA LEU A 399 19.90 1.95 -20.20
C LEU A 399 18.79 0.95 -20.53
N ASN A 400 19.17 -0.22 -21.06
CA ASN A 400 18.22 -1.29 -21.33
C ASN A 400 17.50 -1.79 -20.08
N GLU A 401 18.21 -1.97 -18.95
CA GLU A 401 17.59 -2.38 -17.69
C GLU A 401 16.68 -1.29 -17.11
N TYR A 402 17.06 -0.02 -17.21
CA TYR A 402 16.20 1.10 -16.79
C TYR A 402 14.91 1.15 -17.62
N VAL A 403 15.01 1.00 -18.94
CA VAL A 403 13.84 1.02 -19.84
C VAL A 403 12.90 -0.15 -19.53
N LYS A 404 13.43 -1.35 -19.28
CA LYS A 404 12.62 -2.51 -18.82
C LYS A 404 11.95 -2.23 -17.48
N PHE A 405 12.63 -1.57 -16.55
CA PHE A 405 12.06 -1.17 -15.27
C PHE A 405 10.92 -0.15 -15.47
N ALA A 406 11.16 0.93 -16.22
CA ALA A 406 10.17 1.96 -16.51
C ALA A 406 8.93 1.37 -17.18
N GLU A 407 9.11 0.42 -18.12
CA GLU A 407 8.00 -0.32 -18.74
C GLU A 407 7.14 -1.06 -17.73
N LYS A 408 7.78 -1.84 -16.84
CA LYS A 408 7.07 -2.58 -15.78
C LYS A 408 6.34 -1.63 -14.85
N GLU A 409 6.93 -0.50 -14.50
CA GLU A 409 6.31 0.52 -13.65
C GLU A 409 5.12 1.18 -14.35
N ILE A 410 5.24 1.57 -15.62
CA ILE A 410 4.13 2.10 -16.43
C ILE A 410 2.97 1.10 -16.47
N GLU A 411 3.25 -0.17 -16.77
CA GLU A 411 2.21 -1.21 -16.77
C GLU A 411 1.57 -1.41 -15.39
N ARG A 412 2.38 -1.42 -14.35
CA ARG A 412 1.94 -1.57 -12.97
C ARG A 412 0.99 -0.43 -12.57
N TYR A 413 1.41 0.82 -12.75
CA TYR A 413 0.61 1.99 -12.40
C TYR A 413 -0.64 2.12 -13.27
N PHE A 414 -0.55 1.82 -14.56
CA PHE A 414 -1.71 1.79 -15.44
C PHE A 414 -2.75 0.76 -14.98
N ASN A 415 -2.33 -0.48 -14.70
CA ASN A 415 -3.21 -1.52 -14.21
C ASN A 415 -3.82 -1.18 -12.85
N TYR A 416 -3.07 -0.52 -11.96
CA TYR A 416 -3.60 -0.03 -10.70
C TYR A 416 -4.61 1.11 -10.89
N LEU A 417 -4.38 2.05 -11.80
CA LEU A 417 -5.34 3.12 -12.10
C LEU A 417 -6.67 2.56 -12.61
N ILE A 418 -6.62 1.58 -13.51
CA ILE A 418 -7.83 0.90 -14.00
C ILE A 418 -8.59 0.21 -12.86
N LYS A 419 -7.88 -0.45 -11.93
CA LYS A 419 -8.51 -1.20 -10.83
C LYS A 419 -8.98 -0.34 -9.66
N SER A 420 -8.22 0.70 -9.30
CA SER A 420 -8.42 1.49 -8.06
C SER A 420 -9.31 2.71 -8.23
N LYS A 421 -9.80 2.96 -9.46
CA LYS A 421 -10.78 3.99 -9.85
C LYS A 421 -10.40 5.46 -9.57
N THR A 422 -9.49 5.81 -8.66
CA THR A 422 -8.90 7.16 -8.46
C THR A 422 -7.80 7.13 -7.39
N ASN A 423 -6.53 7.01 -7.75
CA ASN A 423 -5.44 7.27 -6.81
C ASN A 423 -4.42 8.24 -7.43
N ILE A 424 -4.30 9.43 -6.84
CA ILE A 424 -3.40 10.50 -7.26
C ILE A 424 -1.95 9.99 -7.33
N PHE A 425 -1.54 9.15 -6.39
CA PHE A 425 -0.19 8.57 -6.37
C PHE A 425 0.10 7.74 -7.62
N PHE A 426 -0.85 6.92 -8.10
CA PHE A 426 -0.63 6.12 -9.30
C PHE A 426 -0.64 6.99 -10.57
N LYS A 427 -1.45 8.05 -10.58
CA LYS A 427 -1.51 9.03 -11.68
C LYS A 427 -0.17 9.74 -11.86
N GLU A 428 0.35 10.35 -10.80
CA GLU A 428 1.59 11.13 -10.83
C GLU A 428 2.79 10.25 -11.22
N ASN A 429 2.88 9.03 -10.70
CA ASN A 429 3.95 8.12 -11.06
C ASN A 429 3.85 7.64 -12.52
N LEU A 430 2.64 7.33 -13.00
CA LEU A 430 2.45 6.95 -14.41
C LEU A 430 2.90 8.08 -15.35
N GLU A 431 2.45 9.30 -15.08
CA GLU A 431 2.81 10.51 -15.83
C GLU A 431 4.34 10.72 -15.81
N LYS A 432 4.95 10.65 -14.63
CA LYS A 432 6.40 10.76 -14.45
C LYS A 432 7.17 9.79 -15.34
N TYR A 433 6.86 8.49 -15.33
CA TYR A 433 7.60 7.51 -16.14
C TYR A 433 7.35 7.67 -17.64
N LEU A 434 6.15 8.06 -18.06
CA LEU A 434 5.85 8.32 -19.46
C LEU A 434 6.54 9.58 -19.99
N LEU A 435 6.56 10.67 -19.22
CA LEU A 435 7.31 11.89 -19.56
C LEU A 435 8.82 11.62 -19.60
N ASN A 436 9.34 10.75 -18.73
CA ASN A 436 10.74 10.31 -18.80
C ASN A 436 11.05 9.55 -20.09
N LEU A 437 10.18 8.64 -20.54
CA LEU A 437 10.37 7.99 -21.84
C LEU A 437 10.28 8.97 -23.01
N LEU A 438 9.36 9.93 -22.93
CA LEU A 438 9.19 10.95 -23.97
C LEU A 438 10.40 11.91 -24.01
N SER A 439 10.92 12.32 -22.86
CA SER A 439 12.06 13.25 -22.76
C SER A 439 13.34 12.64 -23.33
N MET A 440 13.50 11.31 -23.26
CA MET A 440 14.62 10.60 -23.90
C MET A 440 14.68 10.84 -25.42
N ARG A 441 13.56 11.14 -26.09
CA ARG A 441 13.52 11.45 -27.53
C ARG A 441 14.37 12.66 -27.91
N LYS A 442 14.60 13.60 -26.97
CA LYS A 442 15.49 14.75 -27.16
C LYS A 442 16.97 14.36 -27.32
N PHE A 443 17.32 13.14 -26.92
CA PHE A 443 18.69 12.64 -26.88
C PHE A 443 18.86 11.44 -27.82
N GLU A 444 19.24 11.71 -29.08
CA GLU A 444 19.23 10.74 -30.17
C GLU A 444 19.94 9.41 -29.84
N ILE A 445 21.14 9.48 -29.23
CA ILE A 445 21.94 8.30 -28.93
C ILE A 445 21.26 7.43 -27.86
N VAL A 446 20.79 8.05 -26.79
CA VAL A 446 20.03 7.38 -25.72
C VAL A 446 18.74 6.78 -26.28
N PHE A 447 18.00 7.54 -27.09
CA PHE A 447 16.74 7.09 -27.68
C PHE A 447 16.92 5.91 -28.64
N LYS A 448 18.01 5.91 -29.41
CA LYS A 448 18.37 4.81 -30.31
C LYS A 448 18.71 3.54 -29.52
N TYR A 449 19.58 3.64 -28.51
CA TYR A 449 20.00 2.46 -27.74
C TYR A 449 18.90 1.89 -26.84
N SER A 450 17.96 2.71 -26.37
CA SER A 450 16.80 2.25 -25.60
C SER A 450 15.70 1.60 -26.45
N ASN A 451 15.83 1.59 -27.78
CA ASN A 451 14.71 1.30 -28.70
C ASN A 451 13.48 2.19 -28.42
N GLY A 452 13.71 3.45 -28.01
CA GLY A 452 12.69 4.35 -27.50
C GLY A 452 11.50 4.51 -28.45
N GLU A 453 11.75 4.60 -29.76
CA GLU A 453 10.70 4.74 -30.79
C GLU A 453 9.69 3.59 -30.77
N LYS A 454 10.19 2.35 -30.67
CA LYS A 454 9.33 1.15 -30.62
C LYS A 454 8.50 1.12 -29.33
N LYS A 455 9.09 1.55 -28.21
CA LYS A 455 8.44 1.55 -26.90
C LYS A 455 7.42 2.67 -26.75
N LEU A 456 7.74 3.88 -27.22
CA LEU A 456 6.79 4.99 -27.30
C LEU A 456 5.57 4.59 -28.14
N LYS A 457 5.77 4.09 -29.36
CA LYS A 457 4.66 3.63 -30.22
C LYS A 457 3.81 2.53 -29.58
N HIS A 458 4.44 1.60 -28.86
CA HIS A 458 3.73 0.54 -28.14
C HIS A 458 2.76 1.12 -27.09
N PHE A 459 3.25 1.98 -26.20
CA PHE A 459 2.42 2.58 -25.15
C PHE A 459 1.38 3.55 -25.71
N GLN A 460 1.76 4.37 -26.67
CA GLN A 460 0.82 5.26 -27.36
C GLN A 460 -0.35 4.48 -27.97
N LYS A 461 -0.08 3.40 -28.72
CA LYS A 461 -1.15 2.53 -29.26
C LYS A 461 -1.99 1.89 -28.16
N LYS A 462 -1.38 1.45 -27.06
CA LYS A 462 -2.08 0.86 -25.92
C LYS A 462 -3.06 1.85 -25.27
N PHE A 463 -2.62 3.09 -25.03
CA PHE A 463 -3.48 4.13 -24.43
C PHE A 463 -4.56 4.61 -25.39
N VAL A 464 -4.27 4.76 -26.68
CA VAL A 464 -5.29 5.10 -27.69
C VAL A 464 -6.36 4.01 -27.77
N ASN A 465 -5.97 2.74 -27.85
CA ASN A 465 -6.92 1.63 -27.86
C ASN A 465 -7.79 1.60 -26.59
N PHE A 466 -7.18 1.87 -25.43
CA PHE A 466 -7.90 1.95 -24.17
C PHE A 466 -8.88 3.12 -24.13
N HIS A 467 -8.49 4.29 -24.63
CA HIS A 467 -9.36 5.47 -24.77
C HIS A 467 -10.58 5.18 -25.64
N HIS A 468 -10.40 4.48 -26.76
CA HIS A 468 -11.53 4.07 -27.60
C HIS A 468 -12.45 3.07 -26.88
N SER A 469 -11.88 2.07 -26.20
CA SER A 469 -12.66 1.08 -25.43
C SER A 469 -13.52 1.75 -24.35
N ILE A 470 -12.92 2.64 -23.56
CA ILE A 470 -13.64 3.29 -22.45
C ILE A 470 -14.73 4.24 -22.96
N ILE A 471 -14.55 4.87 -24.14
CA ILE A 471 -15.59 5.69 -24.76
C ILE A 471 -16.79 4.83 -25.17
N ILE A 472 -16.56 3.71 -25.85
CA ILE A 472 -17.63 2.77 -26.24
C ILE A 472 -18.38 2.31 -25.00
N GLU A 473 -17.64 1.90 -23.96
CA GLU A 473 -18.19 1.45 -22.70
C GLU A 473 -18.98 2.53 -21.94
N ILE A 474 -18.61 3.81 -22.07
CA ILE A 474 -19.36 4.94 -21.49
C ILE A 474 -20.67 5.17 -22.25
N GLU A 475 -20.64 5.13 -23.59
CA GLU A 475 -21.86 5.28 -24.40
C GLU A 475 -22.83 4.12 -24.14
N GLU A 476 -22.33 2.89 -24.01
CA GLU A 476 -23.14 1.73 -23.63
C GLU A 476 -23.76 1.87 -22.24
N ASP A 477 -22.98 2.28 -21.23
CA ASP A 477 -23.51 2.51 -19.88
C ASP A 477 -24.57 3.63 -19.87
N LYS A 478 -24.37 4.67 -20.68
CA LYS A 478 -25.32 5.77 -20.84
C LYS A 478 -26.65 5.27 -21.45
N ILE A 479 -26.58 4.49 -22.52
CA ILE A 479 -27.77 3.91 -23.20
C ILE A 479 -28.52 2.94 -22.26
N ASN A 480 -27.78 2.14 -21.48
CA ASN A 480 -28.35 1.14 -20.57
C ASN A 480 -28.75 1.71 -19.20
N GLU A 481 -28.69 3.03 -19.00
CA GLU A 481 -28.94 3.72 -17.72
C GLU A 481 -28.08 3.21 -16.55
N ASN A 482 -26.90 2.65 -16.80
CA ASN A 482 -25.95 2.19 -15.78
C ASN A 482 -25.07 3.34 -15.27
N TYR A 483 -25.68 4.28 -14.56
CA TYR A 483 -25.02 5.52 -14.15
C TYR A 483 -23.89 5.34 -13.12
N VAL A 484 -23.86 4.22 -12.39
CA VAL A 484 -22.79 3.89 -11.43
C VAL A 484 -21.49 3.65 -12.18
N ASP A 485 -21.52 2.79 -13.20
CA ASP A 485 -20.34 2.47 -14.00
C ASP A 485 -19.96 3.63 -14.92
N PHE A 486 -20.94 4.37 -15.44
CA PHE A 486 -20.68 5.61 -16.16
C PHE A 486 -19.87 6.60 -15.29
N LYS A 487 -20.33 6.91 -14.06
CA LYS A 487 -19.58 7.80 -13.14
C LYS A 487 -18.17 7.30 -12.86
N SER A 488 -18.02 5.99 -12.66
CA SER A 488 -16.72 5.35 -12.45
C SER A 488 -15.78 5.54 -13.64
N LYS A 489 -16.23 5.27 -14.86
CA LYS A 489 -15.44 5.42 -16.09
C LYS A 489 -15.13 6.90 -16.37
N LEU A 490 -16.05 7.82 -16.07
CA LEU A 490 -15.81 9.25 -16.13
C LEU A 490 -14.67 9.68 -15.17
N SER A 491 -14.63 9.11 -13.97
CA SER A 491 -13.54 9.36 -13.01
C SER A 491 -12.19 8.79 -13.48
N LEU A 492 -12.23 7.65 -14.18
CA LEU A 492 -11.06 7.06 -14.81
C LEU A 492 -10.54 7.93 -15.97
N LEU A 493 -11.42 8.45 -16.84
CA LEU A 493 -11.06 9.42 -17.87
C LEU A 493 -10.33 10.62 -17.25
N CYS A 494 -10.92 11.25 -16.22
CA CYS A 494 -10.31 12.37 -15.50
C CYS A 494 -8.90 12.04 -14.97
N SER A 495 -8.72 10.83 -14.45
CA SER A 495 -7.43 10.36 -13.92
C SER A 495 -6.38 10.21 -15.04
N LEU A 496 -6.81 9.84 -16.24
CA LEU A 496 -5.94 9.61 -17.40
C LEU A 496 -5.69 10.88 -18.25
N ASN A 497 -6.29 12.02 -17.91
CA ASN A 497 -6.00 13.30 -18.60
C ASN A 497 -4.52 13.71 -18.57
N CYS A 498 -3.74 13.25 -17.58
CA CYS A 498 -2.28 13.49 -17.58
C CYS A 498 -1.55 12.79 -18.74
N LEU A 499 -2.18 11.81 -19.37
CA LEU A 499 -1.59 11.11 -20.50
C LEU A 499 -1.71 11.90 -21.80
N ASP A 500 -2.55 12.94 -21.86
CA ASP A 500 -2.84 13.68 -23.09
C ASP A 500 -1.54 14.13 -23.76
N GLU A 501 -0.62 14.75 -23.02
CA GLU A 501 0.68 15.21 -23.55
C GLU A 501 1.52 14.11 -24.20
N PHE A 502 1.38 12.85 -23.74
CA PHE A 502 2.18 11.73 -24.23
C PHE A 502 1.75 11.22 -25.63
N PHE A 503 0.51 11.48 -26.05
CA PHE A 503 -0.02 10.98 -27.33
C PHE A 503 -0.66 12.05 -28.23
N ILE A 504 -0.51 13.35 -27.92
CA ILE A 504 -0.98 14.47 -28.76
C ILE A 504 -0.62 14.28 -30.25
N GLU A 505 0.58 13.78 -30.56
CA GLU A 505 1.06 13.57 -31.93
C GLU A 505 0.24 12.56 -32.76
N LEU A 506 -0.59 11.74 -32.13
CA LEU A 506 -1.38 10.69 -32.80
C LEU A 506 -2.86 11.03 -32.93
N ASN A 507 -3.39 11.96 -32.12
CA ASN A 507 -4.82 12.24 -32.11
C ASN A 507 -5.12 13.65 -31.55
N GLU A 508 -4.86 14.70 -32.33
CA GLU A 508 -5.05 16.11 -31.91
C GLU A 508 -6.49 16.45 -31.48
N ASN A 509 -7.47 15.67 -31.94
CA ASN A 509 -8.89 15.96 -31.75
C ASN A 509 -9.55 15.20 -30.59
N GLU A 510 -8.97 14.10 -30.11
CA GLU A 510 -9.62 13.20 -29.16
C GLU A 510 -8.68 12.84 -28.00
N THR A 511 -8.64 13.71 -26.99
CA THR A 511 -7.86 13.51 -25.77
C THR A 511 -8.72 13.00 -24.62
N PHE A 512 -8.13 12.45 -23.56
CA PHE A 512 -8.88 12.05 -22.36
C PHE A 512 -9.59 13.26 -21.74
N ALA A 513 -8.94 14.44 -21.71
CA ALA A 513 -9.54 15.65 -21.15
C ALA A 513 -10.78 16.12 -21.92
N LYS A 514 -10.72 16.13 -23.26
CA LYS A 514 -11.88 16.49 -24.10
C LYS A 514 -13.03 15.51 -23.91
N SER A 515 -12.75 14.20 -23.92
CA SER A 515 -13.77 13.18 -23.66
C SER A 515 -14.37 13.31 -22.26
N PHE A 516 -13.53 13.53 -21.23
CA PHE A 516 -13.99 13.77 -19.87
C PHE A 516 -14.93 14.98 -19.79
N GLN A 517 -14.59 16.10 -20.43
CA GLN A 517 -15.44 17.30 -20.43
C GLN A 517 -16.80 17.03 -21.08
N LYS A 518 -16.81 16.45 -22.29
CA LYS A 518 -18.04 16.06 -23.00
C LYS A 518 -18.93 15.18 -22.11
N TYR A 519 -18.38 14.09 -21.58
CA TYR A 519 -19.16 13.14 -20.79
C TYR A 519 -19.52 13.64 -19.39
N GLN A 520 -18.75 14.58 -18.84
CA GLN A 520 -19.12 15.27 -17.61
C GLN A 520 -20.34 16.18 -17.83
N GLU A 521 -20.42 16.86 -18.97
CA GLU A 521 -21.60 17.66 -19.34
C GLU A 521 -22.83 16.77 -19.54
N ASP A 522 -22.68 15.67 -20.28
CA ASP A 522 -23.75 14.66 -20.43
C ASP A 522 -24.23 14.15 -19.07
N PHE A 523 -23.32 13.76 -18.17
CA PHE A 523 -23.66 13.26 -16.85
C PHE A 523 -24.38 14.31 -16.00
N ARG A 524 -23.99 15.59 -16.09
CA ARG A 524 -24.69 16.71 -15.44
C ARG A 524 -26.09 16.93 -16.00
N GLN A 525 -26.25 16.82 -17.32
CA GLN A 525 -27.54 16.97 -17.97
C GLN A 525 -28.50 15.83 -17.57
N ILE A 526 -28.04 14.58 -17.58
CA ILE A 526 -28.81 13.42 -17.10
C ILE A 526 -29.21 13.59 -15.63
N SER A 527 -28.29 14.08 -14.78
CA SER A 527 -28.59 14.38 -13.38
C SER A 527 -29.71 15.42 -13.24
N LYS A 528 -29.68 16.47 -14.06
CA LYS A 528 -30.69 17.53 -14.07
C LYS A 528 -32.05 17.01 -14.57
N GLU A 529 -32.06 16.20 -15.62
CA GLU A 529 -33.28 15.57 -16.15
C GLU A 529 -33.89 14.60 -15.14
N THR A 530 -33.07 13.77 -14.49
CA THR A 530 -33.51 12.85 -13.43
C THR A 530 -34.08 13.64 -12.24
N TYR A 531 -33.42 14.72 -11.83
CA TYR A 531 -33.93 15.63 -10.80
C TYR A 531 -35.31 16.21 -11.17
N GLN A 532 -35.47 16.72 -12.40
CA GLN A 532 -36.74 17.27 -12.87
C GLN A 532 -37.84 16.20 -12.95
N LEU A 533 -37.49 14.99 -13.39
CA LEU A 533 -38.41 13.85 -13.41
C LEU A 533 -38.93 13.54 -12.02
N ILE A 534 -38.04 13.41 -11.02
CA ILE A 534 -38.45 13.13 -9.64
C ILE A 534 -39.31 14.27 -9.09
N LEU A 535 -38.94 15.53 -9.34
CA LEU A 535 -39.72 16.68 -8.88
C LEU A 535 -41.14 16.67 -9.46
N ASN A 536 -41.27 16.37 -10.75
CA ASN A 536 -42.56 16.22 -11.41
C ASN A 536 -43.35 15.03 -10.83
N SER A 537 -42.69 13.90 -10.55
CA SER A 537 -43.33 12.74 -9.92
C SER A 537 -43.80 13.03 -8.50
N ILE A 538 -43.08 13.86 -7.73
CA ILE A 538 -43.55 14.35 -6.42
C ILE A 538 -44.86 15.12 -6.58
N SER A 539 -44.93 16.04 -7.56
CA SER A 539 -46.16 16.81 -7.80
C SER A 539 -47.35 15.94 -8.22
N LYS A 540 -47.09 14.85 -8.96
CA LYS A 540 -48.09 13.88 -9.43
C LYS A 540 -48.37 12.74 -8.44
N GLN A 541 -47.67 12.69 -7.31
CA GLN A 541 -47.76 11.62 -6.31
C GLN A 541 -47.43 10.23 -6.85
N ASP A 542 -46.49 10.12 -7.80
CA ASP A 542 -46.00 8.83 -8.31
C ASP A 542 -44.84 8.32 -7.45
N PHE A 543 -45.19 7.75 -6.29
CA PHE A 543 -44.20 7.29 -5.30
C PHE A 543 -43.40 6.06 -5.73
N LEU A 544 -43.88 5.29 -6.71
CA LEU A 544 -43.12 4.15 -7.25
C LEU A 544 -41.95 4.67 -8.10
N LEU A 545 -42.20 5.63 -8.99
CA LEU A 545 -41.16 6.24 -9.81
C LEU A 545 -40.17 7.07 -8.97
N ILE A 546 -40.65 7.78 -7.95
CA ILE A 546 -39.77 8.46 -6.99
C ILE A 546 -38.83 7.44 -6.35
N ASN A 547 -39.37 6.35 -5.80
CA ASN A 547 -38.54 5.36 -5.10
C ASN A 547 -37.46 4.73 -6.01
N SER A 548 -37.79 4.45 -7.27
CA SER A 548 -36.85 3.84 -8.22
C SER A 548 -35.74 4.77 -8.70
N LYS A 549 -36.00 6.09 -8.80
CA LYS A 549 -35.02 7.06 -9.30
C LYS A 549 -34.28 7.83 -8.20
N LEU A 550 -34.82 7.88 -6.97
CA LEU A 550 -34.23 8.63 -5.85
C LEU A 550 -32.87 8.09 -5.42
N SER A 551 -32.65 6.77 -5.48
CA SER A 551 -31.35 6.15 -5.18
C SER A 551 -30.22 6.70 -6.06
N TYR A 552 -30.45 6.84 -7.37
CA TYR A 552 -29.47 7.44 -8.28
C TYR A 552 -29.13 8.88 -7.91
N MET A 553 -30.12 9.68 -7.50
CA MET A 553 -29.87 11.06 -7.06
C MET A 553 -29.00 11.14 -5.81
N ILE A 554 -29.17 10.20 -4.87
CA ILE A 554 -28.46 10.18 -3.60
C ILE A 554 -27.05 9.58 -3.78
N GLU A 555 -26.96 8.40 -4.40
CA GLU A 555 -25.74 7.59 -4.43
C GLU A 555 -24.84 7.93 -5.62
N VAL A 556 -25.44 8.20 -6.79
CA VAL A 556 -24.70 8.39 -8.04
C VAL A 556 -24.44 9.87 -8.30
N PHE A 557 -25.48 10.69 -8.40
CA PHE A 557 -25.32 12.11 -8.72
C PHE A 557 -24.88 12.96 -7.51
N ALA A 558 -25.34 12.62 -6.31
CA ALA A 558 -24.93 13.19 -5.02
C ALA A 558 -24.91 14.74 -4.94
N ASN A 559 -25.75 15.43 -5.72
CA ASN A 559 -25.83 16.89 -5.69
C ASN A 559 -26.63 17.35 -4.46
N LYS A 560 -25.93 17.83 -3.42
CA LYS A 560 -26.54 18.26 -2.15
C LYS A 560 -27.69 19.25 -2.31
N ARG A 561 -27.62 20.18 -3.27
CA ARG A 561 -28.69 21.16 -3.50
C ARG A 561 -29.95 20.50 -4.06
N PHE A 562 -29.80 19.65 -5.08
CA PHE A 562 -30.93 18.91 -5.66
C PHE A 562 -31.55 17.95 -4.64
N VAL A 563 -30.70 17.20 -3.93
CA VAL A 563 -31.15 16.26 -2.90
C VAL A 563 -31.91 16.99 -1.79
N SER A 564 -31.39 18.09 -1.25
CA SER A 564 -32.09 18.88 -0.23
C SER A 564 -33.44 19.40 -0.75
N HIS A 565 -33.50 19.89 -1.99
CA HIS A 565 -34.72 20.44 -2.55
C HIS A 565 -35.77 19.35 -2.83
N LEU A 566 -35.36 18.18 -3.32
CA LEU A 566 -36.25 17.01 -3.46
C LEU A 566 -36.80 16.56 -2.11
N LYS A 567 -35.96 16.55 -1.07
CA LYS A 567 -36.38 16.20 0.29
C LYS A 567 -37.49 17.14 0.78
N THR A 568 -37.26 18.44 0.75
CA THR A 568 -38.25 19.43 1.19
C THR A 568 -39.57 19.33 0.42
N ASN A 569 -39.54 19.14 -0.91
CA ASN A 569 -40.77 19.00 -1.69
C ASN A 569 -41.50 17.69 -1.41
N LEU A 570 -40.77 16.58 -1.26
CA LEU A 570 -41.36 15.29 -0.93
C LEU A 570 -42.03 15.34 0.46
N GLU A 571 -41.35 15.92 1.44
CA GLU A 571 -41.87 16.08 2.80
C GLU A 571 -43.11 16.97 2.81
N ALA A 572 -43.07 18.14 2.17
CA ALA A 572 -44.23 19.02 2.07
C ALA A 572 -45.42 18.34 1.37
N ASN A 573 -45.18 17.59 0.29
CA ASN A 573 -46.24 16.86 -0.42
C ASN A 573 -46.85 15.76 0.47
N LEU A 574 -46.02 15.00 1.17
CA LEU A 574 -46.47 13.97 2.11
C LEU A 574 -47.22 14.58 3.29
N GLU A 575 -46.78 15.71 3.85
CA GLU A 575 -47.49 16.43 4.91
C GLU A 575 -48.88 16.89 4.46
N VAL A 576 -48.99 17.43 3.24
CA VAL A 576 -50.28 17.79 2.63
C VAL A 576 -51.15 16.56 2.44
N LEU A 577 -50.59 15.44 1.96
CA LEU A 577 -51.32 14.18 1.78
C LEU A 577 -51.83 13.64 3.13
N ILE A 578 -50.99 13.64 4.17
CA ILE A 578 -51.36 13.25 5.54
C ILE A 578 -52.49 14.16 6.06
N LYS A 579 -52.32 15.48 5.95
CA LYS A 579 -53.31 16.46 6.41
C LYS A 579 -54.65 16.30 5.69
N ASN A 580 -54.63 16.16 4.37
CA ASN A 580 -55.83 15.94 3.56
C ASN A 580 -56.51 14.63 3.94
N THR A 581 -55.76 13.56 4.19
CA THR A 581 -56.31 12.28 4.67
C THR A 581 -57.04 12.44 6.01
N LYS A 582 -56.44 13.14 6.98
CA LYS A 582 -57.09 13.43 8.26
C LYS A 582 -58.33 14.31 8.07
N GLN A 583 -58.25 15.33 7.23
CA GLN A 583 -59.36 16.23 6.93
C GLN A 583 -60.51 15.49 6.26
N PHE A 584 -60.25 14.61 5.28
CA PHE A 584 -61.30 13.80 4.66
C PHE A 584 -61.89 12.81 5.64
N GLY A 585 -61.10 12.21 6.55
CA GLY A 585 -61.64 11.41 7.65
C GLY A 585 -62.59 12.21 8.56
N ASN A 586 -62.25 13.46 8.89
CA ASN A 586 -63.10 14.35 9.69
C ASN A 586 -64.35 14.84 8.93
N LEU A 587 -64.23 15.21 7.65
CA LEU A 587 -65.38 15.63 6.84
C LEU A 587 -66.34 14.46 6.60
N PHE A 588 -65.79 13.26 6.41
CA PHE A 588 -66.57 12.04 6.36
C PHE A 588 -67.28 11.78 7.70
N TYR A 589 -66.62 12.06 8.83
CA TYR A 589 -67.26 12.06 10.15
C TYR A 589 -68.43 13.06 10.24
N GLU A 590 -68.35 14.24 9.62
CA GLU A 590 -69.39 15.28 9.70
C GLU A 590 -70.59 15.03 8.77
N ASN A 591 -70.38 14.56 7.53
CA ASN A 591 -71.38 14.58 6.45
C ASN A 591 -72.10 13.24 6.17
N LEU A 592 -72.01 12.27 7.08
CA LEU A 592 -72.53 10.91 6.92
C LEU A 592 -74.04 10.77 6.62
N GLN A 593 -74.82 11.86 6.69
CA GLN A 593 -76.26 11.87 6.41
C GLN A 593 -76.61 12.01 4.91
N TYR A 594 -75.66 12.36 4.02
CA TYR A 594 -75.90 12.59 2.59
C TYR A 594 -75.18 11.56 1.68
N LYS A 595 -75.92 10.60 1.11
CA LYS A 595 -75.34 9.46 0.34
C LYS A 595 -74.34 9.85 -0.76
N GLN A 596 -74.64 10.86 -1.59
CA GLN A 596 -73.82 11.20 -2.76
C GLN A 596 -72.51 11.92 -2.40
N GLU A 597 -72.53 12.83 -1.42
CA GLU A 597 -71.31 13.53 -0.98
C GLU A 597 -70.35 12.59 -0.26
N ASN A 598 -70.88 11.60 0.45
CA ASN A 598 -70.09 10.57 1.13
C ASN A 598 -69.33 9.66 0.17
N GLU A 599 -69.87 9.36 -1.00
CA GLU A 599 -69.20 8.50 -1.98
C GLU A 599 -67.94 9.18 -2.54
N ASN A 600 -68.01 10.48 -2.85
CA ASN A 600 -66.86 11.27 -3.31
C ASN A 600 -65.80 11.44 -2.20
N LEU A 601 -66.23 11.71 -0.97
CA LEU A 601 -65.31 11.81 0.18
C LEU A 601 -64.62 10.46 0.46
N PHE A 602 -65.36 9.35 0.37
CA PHE A 602 -64.80 8.01 0.49
C PHE A 602 -63.74 7.74 -0.58
N GLN A 603 -64.03 7.98 -1.86
CA GLN A 603 -63.09 7.76 -2.96
C GLN A 603 -61.79 8.57 -2.75
N LYS A 604 -61.89 9.83 -2.31
CA LYS A 604 -60.72 10.66 -1.99
C LYS A 604 -59.92 10.12 -0.81
N LEU A 605 -60.59 9.68 0.25
CA LEU A 605 -59.93 9.11 1.42
C LEU A 605 -59.24 7.79 1.09
N ALA A 606 -59.91 6.89 0.37
CA ALA A 606 -59.37 5.62 -0.10
C ALA A 606 -58.14 5.81 -0.99
N ALA A 607 -58.23 6.70 -1.99
CA ALA A 607 -57.10 7.03 -2.86
C ALA A 607 -55.87 7.53 -2.08
N ASN A 608 -56.08 8.40 -1.08
CA ASN A 608 -54.97 8.84 -0.23
C ASN A 608 -54.37 7.70 0.61
N LEU A 609 -55.21 6.85 1.21
CA LEU A 609 -54.77 5.72 2.01
C LEU A 609 -53.94 4.73 1.17
N ASP A 610 -54.33 4.49 -0.08
CA ASP A 610 -53.56 3.67 -1.02
C ASP A 610 -52.20 4.28 -1.35
N GLN A 611 -52.15 5.59 -1.66
CA GLN A 611 -50.90 6.29 -1.91
C GLN A 611 -49.94 6.23 -0.69
N LEU A 612 -50.47 6.45 0.51
CA LEU A 612 -49.72 6.36 1.75
C LEU A 612 -49.25 4.93 2.05
N ARG A 613 -50.06 3.92 1.71
CA ARG A 613 -49.69 2.51 1.78
C ARG A 613 -48.54 2.18 0.82
N ILE A 614 -48.53 2.75 -0.39
CA ILE A 614 -47.39 2.63 -1.33
C ILE A 614 -46.14 3.22 -0.68
N VAL A 615 -46.19 4.46 -0.20
CA VAL A 615 -45.07 5.16 0.46
C VAL A 615 -44.49 4.33 1.61
N ARG A 616 -45.33 3.77 2.46
CA ARG A 616 -44.91 2.93 3.61
C ARG A 616 -44.17 1.65 3.21
N ARG A 617 -44.26 1.22 1.95
CA ARG A 617 -43.54 0.05 1.42
C ARG A 617 -42.24 0.42 0.71
N GLN A 618 -41.99 1.70 0.47
CA GLN A 618 -40.84 2.19 -0.29
C GLN A 618 -39.69 2.60 0.64
N THR A 619 -38.67 1.76 0.74
CA THR A 619 -37.52 1.95 1.65
C THR A 619 -36.71 3.21 1.35
N ASN A 620 -36.47 3.53 0.08
CA ASN A 620 -35.66 4.71 -0.28
C ASN A 620 -36.37 5.99 0.15
N ILE A 621 -37.70 6.06 -0.02
CA ILE A 621 -38.51 7.20 0.43
C ILE A 621 -38.49 7.31 1.95
N LEU A 622 -38.74 6.20 2.67
CA LEU A 622 -38.77 6.22 4.14
C LEU A 622 -37.42 6.58 4.79
N ASN A 623 -36.31 6.21 4.14
CA ASN A 623 -34.97 6.58 4.60
C ASN A 623 -34.60 8.03 4.26
N PHE A 624 -35.29 8.63 3.30
CA PHE A 624 -35.00 9.98 2.81
C PHE A 624 -35.69 11.09 3.61
N ILE A 625 -36.87 10.80 4.17
CA ILE A 625 -37.66 11.73 4.95
C ILE A 625 -37.25 11.77 6.43
N GLU A 626 -37.64 12.84 7.12
CA GLU A 626 -37.39 12.98 8.55
C GLU A 626 -38.15 11.97 9.43
N LYS A 627 -37.53 11.65 10.56
CA LYS A 627 -38.05 10.70 11.55
C LYS A 627 -39.45 11.06 12.04
N ASN A 628 -39.74 12.35 12.25
CA ASN A 628 -41.04 12.81 12.73
C ASN A 628 -42.15 12.57 11.70
N LEU A 629 -41.86 12.81 10.42
CA LEU A 629 -42.81 12.55 9.34
C LEU A 629 -43.03 11.04 9.16
N LYS A 630 -41.97 10.24 9.27
CA LYS A 630 -42.06 8.77 9.28
C LYS A 630 -42.98 8.25 10.38
N ILE A 631 -42.83 8.73 11.62
CA ILE A 631 -43.72 8.37 12.74
C ILE A 631 -45.17 8.78 12.44
N SER A 632 -45.37 9.97 11.85
CA SER A 632 -46.70 10.43 11.46
C SER A 632 -47.35 9.53 10.40
N LEU A 633 -46.59 9.07 9.40
CA LEU A 633 -47.05 8.11 8.38
C LEU A 633 -47.42 6.74 8.97
N GLU A 634 -46.62 6.26 9.93
CA GLU A 634 -46.85 4.98 10.60
C GLU A 634 -48.12 5.02 11.47
N ASN A 635 -48.37 6.14 12.16
CA ASN A 635 -49.52 6.32 13.04
C ASN A 635 -50.82 6.74 12.33
N LEU A 636 -50.73 7.29 11.12
CA LEU A 636 -51.88 7.88 10.41
C LEU A 636 -53.05 6.91 10.26
N ALA A 637 -52.78 5.63 9.94
CA ALA A 637 -53.84 4.63 9.80
C ALA A 637 -54.63 4.47 11.10
N ASN A 638 -53.95 4.41 12.24
CA ASN A 638 -54.59 4.31 13.56
C ASN A 638 -55.37 5.58 13.91
N GLU A 639 -54.84 6.76 13.57
CA GLU A 639 -55.53 8.03 13.81
C GLU A 639 -56.84 8.13 13.01
N VAL A 640 -56.79 7.78 11.71
CA VAL A 640 -57.98 7.76 10.85
C VAL A 640 -58.98 6.70 11.33
N GLU A 641 -58.51 5.49 11.69
CA GLU A 641 -59.36 4.46 12.27
C GLU A 641 -60.05 4.95 13.54
N GLN A 642 -59.36 5.68 14.41
CA GLN A 642 -59.94 6.23 15.63
C GLN A 642 -61.02 7.29 15.36
N ILE A 643 -60.80 8.19 14.39
CA ILE A 643 -61.79 9.19 13.95
C ILE A 643 -63.05 8.48 13.45
N LEU A 644 -62.87 7.52 12.56
CA LEU A 644 -63.93 6.72 11.96
C LEU A 644 -64.67 5.87 13.00
N ARG A 645 -63.95 5.23 13.92
CA ARG A 645 -64.51 4.43 15.02
C ARG A 645 -65.36 5.28 15.97
N LYS A 646 -64.90 6.47 16.36
CA LYS A 646 -65.68 7.38 17.22
C LYS A 646 -67.02 7.73 16.57
N LYS A 647 -67.05 7.91 15.24
CA LYS A 647 -68.32 8.15 14.54
C LYS A 647 -69.24 6.94 14.58
N LEU A 648 -68.68 5.75 14.32
CA LEU A 648 -69.42 4.50 14.34
C LEU A 648 -70.11 4.29 15.69
N LEU A 649 -69.40 4.55 16.79
CA LEU A 649 -69.94 4.55 18.15
C LEU A 649 -71.09 5.56 18.32
N ASN A 650 -70.94 6.78 17.81
CA ASN A 650 -72.00 7.79 17.88
C ASN A 650 -73.24 7.41 17.06
N LEU A 651 -73.08 6.73 15.92
CA LEU A 651 -74.19 6.19 15.14
C LEU A 651 -74.91 5.09 15.93
N LEU A 652 -74.18 4.17 16.55
CA LEU A 652 -74.77 3.12 17.39
C LEU A 652 -75.53 3.71 18.60
N GLN A 653 -74.99 4.75 19.23
CA GLN A 653 -75.67 5.46 20.31
C GLN A 653 -76.91 6.23 19.83
N SER A 654 -76.89 6.74 18.59
CA SER A 654 -78.07 7.36 17.98
C SER A 654 -79.18 6.32 17.77
N ILE A 655 -78.83 5.12 17.32
CA ILE A 655 -79.77 3.99 17.23
C ILE A 655 -80.40 3.73 18.61
N GLU A 656 -79.61 3.65 19.68
CA GLU A 656 -80.16 3.48 21.05
C GLU A 656 -81.14 4.59 21.46
N ASN A 657 -80.88 5.83 21.06
CA ASN A 657 -81.79 6.93 21.35
C ASN A 657 -83.10 6.81 20.54
N TYR A 658 -83.02 6.38 19.28
CA TYR A 658 -84.20 6.10 18.46
C TYR A 658 -85.03 4.94 19.00
N PHE A 659 -84.39 3.90 19.58
CA PHE A 659 -85.08 2.85 20.33
C PHE A 659 -85.93 3.43 21.47
N LYS A 660 -85.40 4.40 22.23
CA LYS A 660 -86.15 5.04 23.34
C LYS A 660 -87.31 5.91 22.86
N GLN A 661 -87.24 6.42 21.63
CA GLN A 661 -88.24 7.30 21.03
C GLN A 661 -89.28 6.54 20.18
N ASN A 662 -89.15 5.22 20.04
CA ASN A 662 -89.94 4.37 19.13
C ASN A 662 -89.88 4.84 17.65
N ASP A 663 -88.76 5.40 17.20
CA ASP A 663 -88.57 5.82 15.80
C ASP A 663 -87.94 4.67 14.97
N PHE A 664 -88.79 3.75 14.56
CA PHE A 664 -88.36 2.53 13.87
C PHE A 664 -87.74 2.79 12.50
N LEU A 665 -88.18 3.85 11.82
CA LEU A 665 -87.64 4.21 10.51
C LEU A 665 -86.20 4.69 10.60
N LEU A 666 -85.89 5.53 11.59
CA LEU A 666 -84.51 6.00 11.80
C LEU A 666 -83.59 4.88 12.28
N ILE A 667 -84.08 3.92 13.07
CA ILE A 667 -83.32 2.72 13.47
C ILE A 667 -82.85 1.94 12.24
N GLU A 668 -83.78 1.56 11.35
CA GLU A 668 -83.46 0.75 10.16
C GLU A 668 -82.55 1.50 9.18
N LYS A 669 -82.86 2.78 8.90
CA LYS A 669 -82.01 3.60 8.02
C LYS A 669 -80.60 3.74 8.58
N THR A 670 -80.45 3.98 9.88
CA THR A 670 -79.13 4.17 10.49
C THR A 670 -78.30 2.88 10.50
N ILE A 671 -78.90 1.70 10.70
CA ILE A 671 -78.15 0.43 10.63
C ILE A 671 -77.74 0.06 9.19
N GLU A 672 -78.55 0.41 8.18
CA GLU A 672 -78.12 0.29 6.77
C GLU A 672 -76.90 1.15 6.48
N TYR A 673 -76.88 2.39 6.99
CA TYR A 673 -75.71 3.26 6.86
C TYR A 673 -74.47 2.69 7.56
N VAL A 674 -74.62 2.12 8.76
CA VAL A 674 -73.53 1.41 9.45
C VAL A 674 -72.99 0.25 8.61
N ASN A 675 -73.86 -0.52 7.96
CA ASN A 675 -73.43 -1.62 7.09
C ASN A 675 -72.71 -1.12 5.83
N TYR A 676 -73.24 -0.09 5.18
CA TYR A 676 -72.59 0.55 4.03
C TYR A 676 -71.19 1.07 4.41
N PHE A 677 -71.09 1.75 5.56
CA PHE A 677 -69.82 2.25 6.10
C PHE A 677 -68.80 1.13 6.29
N LEU A 678 -69.19 0.04 6.96
CA LEU A 678 -68.29 -1.09 7.22
C LEU A 678 -67.80 -1.73 5.92
N ASN A 679 -68.71 -1.93 4.96
CA ASN A 679 -68.36 -2.51 3.66
C ASN A 679 -67.37 -1.64 2.88
N GLN A 680 -67.52 -0.31 2.92
CA GLN A 680 -66.61 0.60 2.22
C GLN A 680 -65.19 0.58 2.82
N PHE A 681 -65.06 0.43 4.13
CA PHE A 681 -63.76 0.53 4.81
C PHE A 681 -63.12 -0.82 5.19
N GLN A 682 -63.75 -1.95 4.88
CA GLN A 682 -63.28 -3.29 5.28
C GLN A 682 -61.85 -3.62 4.79
N ASP A 683 -61.46 -3.08 3.63
CA ASP A 683 -60.14 -3.33 3.03
C ASP A 683 -59.01 -2.54 3.71
N TYR A 684 -59.36 -1.55 4.52
CA TYR A 684 -58.42 -0.65 5.21
C TYR A 684 -58.41 -0.86 6.72
N PHE A 685 -59.58 -1.11 7.33
CA PHE A 685 -59.76 -1.18 8.78
C PHE A 685 -60.64 -2.35 9.18
N SER A 686 -60.30 -2.99 10.30
CA SER A 686 -61.04 -4.17 10.78
C SER A 686 -62.12 -3.85 11.82
N PHE A 687 -62.12 -2.65 12.40
CA PHE A 687 -63.08 -2.16 13.42
C PHE A 687 -63.48 -3.19 14.51
N LYS A 688 -62.62 -4.16 14.84
CA LYS A 688 -62.94 -5.32 15.71
C LYS A 688 -63.54 -4.91 17.05
N SER A 689 -63.02 -3.82 17.61
CA SER A 689 -63.45 -3.29 18.92
C SER A 689 -64.90 -2.79 18.97
N THR A 690 -65.55 -2.58 17.84
CA THR A 690 -66.97 -2.17 17.73
C THR A 690 -67.87 -3.28 17.18
N GLU A 691 -67.28 -4.39 16.75
CA GLU A 691 -67.99 -5.50 16.10
C GLU A 691 -69.05 -6.13 17.01
N HIS A 692 -68.73 -6.32 18.29
CA HIS A 692 -69.69 -6.83 19.27
C HIS A 692 -70.92 -5.93 19.38
N GLN A 693 -70.73 -4.62 19.55
CA GLN A 693 -71.82 -3.66 19.70
C GLN A 693 -72.67 -3.57 18.43
N ILE A 694 -72.05 -3.67 17.25
CA ILE A 694 -72.78 -3.71 15.98
C ILE A 694 -73.63 -4.98 15.88
N ASN A 695 -73.07 -6.14 16.22
CA ASN A 695 -73.78 -7.41 16.16
C ASN A 695 -74.91 -7.49 17.19
N GLU A 696 -74.69 -6.95 18.38
CA GLU A 696 -75.70 -6.79 19.43
C GLU A 696 -76.86 -5.91 18.94
N MET A 697 -76.54 -4.75 18.35
CA MET A 697 -77.56 -3.86 17.75
C MET A 697 -78.32 -4.55 16.62
N LYS A 698 -77.63 -5.24 15.70
CA LYS A 698 -78.28 -6.01 14.63
C LYS A 698 -79.24 -7.06 15.18
N THR A 699 -78.81 -7.78 16.21
CA THR A 699 -79.63 -8.79 16.89
C THR A 699 -80.86 -8.14 17.49
N ARG A 700 -80.70 -7.04 18.22
CA ARG A 700 -81.81 -6.30 18.83
C ARG A 700 -82.79 -5.75 17.79
N ILE A 701 -82.31 -5.16 16.70
CA ILE A 701 -83.15 -4.67 15.59
C ILE A 701 -83.91 -5.80 14.89
N SER A 702 -83.32 -7.00 14.81
CA SER A 702 -83.99 -8.19 14.29
C SER A 702 -85.09 -8.72 15.23
N GLN A 703 -84.94 -8.49 16.54
CA GLN A 703 -85.90 -8.89 17.58
C GLN A 703 -87.00 -7.83 17.80
N LEU A 704 -86.78 -6.59 17.37
CA LEU A 704 -87.71 -5.46 17.51
C LEU A 704 -89.17 -5.80 17.16
N PRO A 705 -89.48 -6.51 16.04
CA PRO A 705 -90.87 -6.88 15.73
C PRO A 705 -91.55 -7.70 16.83
N LYS A 706 -90.80 -8.60 17.49
CA LYS A 706 -91.30 -9.42 18.60
C LYS A 706 -91.40 -8.62 19.89
N GLU A 707 -90.41 -7.77 20.18
CA GLU A 707 -90.42 -6.90 21.35
C GLU A 707 -91.62 -5.96 21.35
N ILE A 708 -91.94 -5.35 20.20
CA ILE A 708 -93.12 -4.48 20.04
C ILE A 708 -94.41 -5.25 20.34
N LEU A 709 -94.57 -6.48 19.84
CA LEU A 709 -95.76 -7.29 20.08
C LEU A 709 -95.94 -7.74 21.55
N GLN A 710 -94.84 -7.83 22.30
CA GLN A 710 -94.83 -8.21 23.72
C GLN A 710 -95.01 -7.00 24.65
N GLN A 711 -94.40 -5.87 24.30
CA GLN A 711 -94.43 -4.65 25.10
C GLN A 711 -95.82 -3.98 25.07
N TYR A 712 -96.51 -4.06 23.94
CA TYR A 712 -97.79 -3.39 23.73
C TYR A 712 -98.92 -4.43 23.61
N ASP A 713 -99.58 -4.75 24.74
CA ASP A 713 -100.65 -5.76 24.75
C ASP A 713 -102.06 -5.17 24.59
N PHE A 714 -102.23 -3.84 24.81
CA PHE A 714 -103.47 -3.09 24.60
C PHE A 714 -104.76 -3.77 25.12
N ILE A 715 -104.65 -4.53 26.23
CA ILE A 715 -105.78 -5.29 26.83
C ILE A 715 -106.73 -4.36 27.61
N ASP A 716 -106.20 -3.34 28.29
CA ASP A 716 -106.98 -2.44 29.15
C ASP A 716 -107.26 -1.10 28.45
N LEU A 717 -108.51 -0.87 28.09
CA LEU A 717 -108.97 0.37 27.44
C LEU A 717 -108.69 1.62 28.27
N ASN A 718 -108.69 1.53 29.60
CA ASN A 718 -108.46 2.71 30.45
C ASN A 718 -107.02 3.21 30.34
N LYS A 719 -106.10 2.38 29.83
CA LYS A 719 -104.70 2.76 29.59
C LYS A 719 -104.47 3.43 28.24
N TYR A 720 -105.45 3.41 27.32
CA TYR A 720 -105.28 3.96 25.98
C TYR A 720 -105.10 5.49 26.00
N LEU A 721 -105.59 6.17 27.05
CA LEU A 721 -105.37 7.59 27.26
C LEU A 721 -103.91 7.93 27.60
N ASN A 722 -103.22 7.03 28.29
CA ASN A 722 -101.83 7.22 28.68
C ASN A 722 -100.86 6.67 27.63
N ASP A 723 -101.20 5.53 27.03
CA ASP A 723 -100.42 4.85 25.99
C ASP A 723 -101.27 4.69 24.72
N SER A 724 -101.44 5.78 23.96
CA SER A 724 -102.29 5.80 22.77
C SER A 724 -101.77 4.84 21.67
N PRO A 725 -102.57 3.86 21.22
CA PRO A 725 -102.18 2.97 20.13
C PRO A 725 -102.03 3.68 18.79
N LYS A 726 -102.69 4.83 18.60
CA LYS A 726 -102.66 5.61 17.35
C LYS A 726 -101.24 5.95 16.91
N TYR A 727 -100.40 6.46 17.80
CA TYR A 727 -99.03 6.87 17.48
C TYR A 727 -98.14 5.69 17.07
N LEU A 728 -98.21 4.58 17.81
CA LEU A 728 -97.46 3.36 17.50
C LEU A 728 -97.85 2.80 16.13
N CYS A 729 -99.15 2.71 15.84
CA CYS A 729 -99.67 2.25 14.56
C CYS A 729 -99.24 3.16 13.40
N GLN A 730 -99.21 4.49 13.60
CA GLN A 730 -98.69 5.44 12.61
C GLN A 730 -97.20 5.20 12.33
N GLN A 731 -96.37 5.05 13.37
CA GLN A 731 -94.94 4.76 13.20
C GLN A 731 -94.69 3.43 12.46
N LEU A 732 -95.41 2.37 12.84
CA LEU A 732 -95.32 1.07 12.19
C LEU A 732 -95.76 1.10 10.72
N LYS A 733 -96.77 1.90 10.39
CA LYS A 733 -97.24 2.13 9.02
C LYS A 733 -96.23 2.91 8.19
N VAL A 734 -95.59 3.92 8.78
CA VAL A 734 -94.55 4.72 8.12
C VAL A 734 -93.33 3.87 7.79
N VAL A 735 -92.83 3.08 8.75
CA VAL A 735 -91.65 2.23 8.52
C VAL A 735 -91.93 1.11 7.52
N SER A 736 -93.13 0.50 7.55
CA SER A 736 -93.51 -0.53 6.57
C SER A 736 -93.63 0.03 5.15
N SER A 737 -94.17 1.24 5.01
CA SER A 737 -94.29 1.95 3.72
C SER A 737 -92.93 2.35 3.13
N ASN A 738 -91.87 2.36 3.94
CA ASN A 738 -90.48 2.63 3.50
C ASN A 738 -89.69 1.36 3.11
N GLY A 739 -90.36 0.21 2.96
CA GLY A 739 -89.74 -1.03 2.46
C GLY A 739 -89.40 -2.08 3.52
N TYR A 740 -89.62 -1.79 4.81
CA TYR A 740 -89.36 -2.71 5.91
C TYR A 740 -90.58 -3.58 6.25
N THR A 741 -90.83 -4.59 5.41
CA THR A 741 -92.04 -5.43 5.44
C THR A 741 -92.31 -6.16 6.76
N LYS A 742 -91.26 -6.48 7.54
CA LYS A 742 -91.40 -7.13 8.87
C LYS A 742 -92.27 -6.34 9.86
N TYR A 743 -92.37 -5.01 9.71
CA TYR A 743 -93.24 -4.17 10.54
C TYR A 743 -94.68 -4.11 10.06
N SER A 744 -94.95 -4.47 8.80
CA SER A 744 -96.32 -4.57 8.26
C SER A 744 -97.11 -5.67 8.97
N ASP A 745 -96.46 -6.80 9.26
CA ASP A 745 -97.08 -7.90 9.98
C ASP A 745 -97.35 -7.55 11.45
N VAL A 746 -96.42 -6.83 12.09
CA VAL A 746 -96.60 -6.32 13.46
C VAL A 746 -97.74 -5.31 13.52
N TYR A 747 -97.78 -4.36 12.58
CA TYR A 747 -98.85 -3.37 12.46
C TYR A 747 -100.23 -4.05 12.36
N ARG A 748 -100.37 -5.04 11.47
CA ARG A 748 -101.61 -5.79 11.29
C ARG A 748 -102.03 -6.55 12.55
N GLN A 749 -101.10 -7.23 13.22
CA GLN A 749 -101.39 -7.98 14.45
C GLN A 749 -101.81 -7.07 15.60
N ILE A 750 -101.17 -5.91 15.76
CA ILE A 750 -101.55 -4.93 16.78
C ILE A 750 -102.92 -4.33 16.47
N LEU A 751 -103.19 -3.96 15.21
CA LEU A 751 -104.52 -3.49 14.80
C LEU A 751 -105.61 -4.52 15.08
N GLU A 752 -105.40 -5.79 14.76
CA GLU A 752 -106.38 -6.85 15.03
C GLU A 752 -106.55 -7.11 16.53
N LYS A 753 -105.48 -7.05 17.33
CA LYS A 753 -105.57 -7.12 18.81
C LYS A 753 -106.42 -5.97 19.36
N ILE A 754 -106.12 -4.73 18.97
CA ILE A 754 -106.89 -3.54 19.39
C ILE A 754 -108.34 -3.68 18.97
N ARG A 755 -108.60 -4.06 17.71
CA ARG A 755 -109.95 -4.28 17.17
C ARG A 755 -110.72 -5.31 17.98
N THR A 756 -110.12 -6.47 18.26
CA THR A 756 -110.76 -7.57 19.00
C THR A 756 -111.09 -7.15 20.43
N ASN A 757 -110.15 -6.50 21.12
CA ASN A 757 -110.34 -6.03 22.50
C ASN A 757 -111.38 -4.91 22.58
N PHE A 758 -111.32 -3.93 21.67
CA PHE A 758 -112.26 -2.81 21.62
C PHE A 758 -113.69 -3.30 21.29
N LEU A 759 -113.84 -4.24 20.35
CA LEU A 759 -115.12 -4.86 20.01
C LEU A 759 -115.69 -5.68 21.20
N SER A 760 -114.85 -6.45 21.89
CA SER A 760 -115.24 -7.21 23.09
C SER A 760 -115.80 -6.29 24.18
N GLU A 761 -115.15 -5.15 24.42
CA GLU A 761 -115.60 -4.18 25.41
C GLU A 761 -116.87 -3.43 24.99
N ILE A 762 -117.00 -3.07 23.71
CA ILE A 762 -118.27 -2.56 23.12
C ILE A 762 -119.41 -3.54 23.40
N ASN A 763 -119.20 -4.84 23.14
CA ASN A 763 -120.21 -5.87 23.38
C ASN A 763 -120.50 -6.06 24.88
N ASN A 764 -119.46 -6.06 25.74
CA ASN A 764 -119.63 -6.12 27.20
C ASN A 764 -120.46 -4.93 27.72
N VAL A 765 -120.35 -3.74 27.12
CA VAL A 765 -121.19 -2.59 27.49
C VAL A 765 -122.65 -2.77 27.07
N LYS A 766 -122.93 -3.39 25.92
CA LYS A 766 -124.30 -3.71 25.49
C LYS A 766 -125.05 -4.59 26.52
N ASP A 767 -124.34 -5.46 27.26
CA ASP A 767 -124.93 -6.43 28.20
C ASP A 767 -125.04 -5.95 29.68
N ASN A 768 -124.56 -4.75 30.01
CA ASN A 768 -124.54 -4.26 31.40
C ASN A 768 -125.85 -3.56 31.84
N ARG A 769 -126.09 -3.33 33.14
CA ARG A 769 -127.23 -2.47 33.61
C ARG A 769 -126.96 -0.99 33.29
N VAL A 770 -128.02 -0.18 33.06
CA VAL A 770 -127.97 1.22 32.60
C VAL A 770 -126.90 2.09 33.28
N LEU A 771 -126.81 2.06 34.61
CA LEU A 771 -125.83 2.88 35.37
C LEU A 771 -124.36 2.46 35.10
N ASN A 772 -124.11 1.15 34.93
CA ASN A 772 -122.78 0.63 34.59
C ASN A 772 -122.44 0.84 33.10
N ARG A 773 -123.45 0.86 32.20
CA ARG A 773 -123.24 1.22 30.78
C ARG A 773 -122.72 2.64 30.64
N LEU A 774 -123.31 3.60 31.36
CA LEU A 774 -122.91 5.01 31.32
C LEU A 774 -121.44 5.22 31.71
N ASN A 775 -120.99 4.60 32.79
CA ASN A 775 -119.61 4.75 33.26
C ASN A 775 -118.60 4.09 32.31
N LYS A 776 -118.88 2.88 31.81
CA LYS A 776 -118.01 2.20 30.85
C LYS A 776 -118.00 2.88 29.48
N MET A 777 -119.11 3.50 29.07
CA MET A 777 -119.19 4.22 27.80
C MET A 777 -118.33 5.49 27.78
N ARG A 778 -118.10 6.13 28.94
CA ARG A 778 -117.12 7.23 29.04
C ARG A 778 -115.71 6.72 28.73
N SER A 779 -115.28 5.62 29.36
CA SER A 779 -113.99 4.99 29.05
C SER A 779 -113.85 4.55 27.59
N ILE A 780 -114.90 3.99 26.98
CA ILE A 780 -114.89 3.61 25.55
C ILE A 780 -114.78 4.84 24.66
N ARG A 781 -115.52 5.91 24.95
CA ARG A 781 -115.47 7.15 24.17
C ARG A 781 -114.10 7.81 24.26
N ASP A 782 -113.51 7.82 25.44
CA ASP A 782 -112.17 8.39 25.65
C ASP A 782 -111.08 7.53 24.98
N ALA A 783 -111.21 6.21 25.02
CA ALA A 783 -110.33 5.28 24.30
C ALA A 783 -110.51 5.35 22.77
N PHE A 784 -111.73 5.61 22.27
CA PHE A 784 -112.04 5.71 20.84
C PHE A 784 -111.20 6.78 20.14
N TYR A 785 -111.10 7.98 20.72
CA TYR A 785 -110.28 9.06 20.15
C TYR A 785 -108.78 8.73 20.12
N SER A 786 -108.36 7.76 20.92
CA SER A 786 -106.97 7.27 20.99
C SER A 786 -106.68 6.10 20.04
N LEU A 787 -107.68 5.60 19.31
CA LEU A 787 -107.52 4.54 18.30
C LEU A 787 -106.85 5.05 17.01
N PRO A 788 -106.19 4.16 16.24
CA PRO A 788 -105.78 4.44 14.86
C PRO A 788 -106.97 4.84 13.99
N ASP A 789 -106.75 5.74 13.03
CA ASP A 789 -107.80 6.30 12.16
C ASP A 789 -108.59 5.18 11.44
N GLU A 790 -107.90 4.10 11.06
CA GLU A 790 -108.52 2.95 10.38
C GLU A 790 -109.55 2.20 11.26
N LEU A 791 -109.37 2.19 12.59
CA LEU A 791 -110.31 1.56 13.52
C LEU A 791 -111.39 2.54 13.99
N GLN A 792 -111.10 3.84 14.02
CA GLN A 792 -112.10 4.86 14.35
C GLN A 792 -113.28 4.79 13.38
N SER A 793 -113.02 4.74 12.07
CA SER A 793 -114.08 4.61 11.06
C SER A 793 -114.86 3.29 11.15
N VAL A 794 -114.27 2.24 11.73
CA VAL A 794 -114.93 0.93 11.87
C VAL A 794 -115.92 0.92 13.03
N PHE A 795 -115.56 1.54 14.16
CA PHE A 795 -116.36 1.51 15.39
C PHE A 795 -117.27 2.75 15.60
N GLU A 796 -117.19 3.75 14.72
CA GLU A 796 -117.96 5.00 14.84
C GLU A 796 -119.47 4.74 14.95
N ASN A 797 -120.01 3.89 14.07
CA ASN A 797 -121.43 3.52 14.06
C ASN A 797 -121.83 2.71 15.32
N ASP A 798 -120.97 1.78 15.76
CA ASP A 798 -121.24 0.93 16.93
C ASP A 798 -121.29 1.76 18.23
N ILE A 799 -120.41 2.76 18.35
CA ILE A 799 -120.38 3.71 19.46
C ILE A 799 -121.62 4.62 19.44
N GLU A 800 -122.01 5.10 18.25
CA GLU A 800 -123.20 5.93 18.11
C GLU A 800 -124.48 5.15 18.45
N GLU A 801 -124.58 3.89 18.03
CA GLU A 801 -125.69 3.00 18.35
C GLU A 801 -125.83 2.77 19.87
N ILE A 802 -124.73 2.47 20.58
CA ILE A 802 -124.73 2.32 22.04
C ILE A 802 -125.12 3.62 22.74
N ASN A 803 -124.61 4.77 22.26
CA ASN A 803 -124.99 6.08 22.80
C ASN A 803 -126.49 6.36 22.64
N GLN A 804 -127.09 5.96 21.52
CA GLN A 804 -128.53 6.08 21.29
C GLN A 804 -129.34 5.13 22.18
N LEU A 805 -128.87 3.89 22.39
CA LEU A 805 -129.49 2.92 23.31
C LEU A 805 -129.49 3.44 24.76
N ILE A 806 -128.35 3.95 25.25
CA ILE A 806 -128.24 4.56 26.58
C ILE A 806 -129.18 5.77 26.71
N ARG A 807 -129.24 6.64 25.69
CA ARG A 807 -130.16 7.81 25.68
C ARG A 807 -131.62 7.40 25.73
N LYS A 808 -132.01 6.31 25.05
CA LYS A 808 -133.38 5.77 25.08
C LYS A 808 -133.73 5.20 26.45
N GLU A 809 -132.84 4.42 27.06
CA GLU A 809 -133.09 3.80 28.36
C GLU A 809 -133.04 4.80 29.53
N VAL A 810 -132.12 5.78 29.54
CA VAL A 810 -132.10 6.85 30.56
C VAL A 810 -133.38 7.67 30.53
N ARG A 811 -133.93 7.98 29.35
CA ARG A 811 -135.25 8.62 29.20
C ARG A 811 -136.41 7.78 29.75
N MET A 812 -136.28 6.45 29.81
CA MET A 812 -137.29 5.57 30.44
C MET A 812 -137.18 5.53 31.97
N PHE A 813 -136.01 5.85 32.54
CA PHE A 813 -135.80 5.97 34.00
C PHE A 813 -136.07 7.39 34.55
N GLU A 814 -136.18 8.41 33.69
CA GLU A 814 -136.57 9.79 34.07
C GLU A 814 -138.11 9.98 34.14
N ILE A 815 -138.91 8.93 33.91
CA ILE A 815 -140.39 8.97 33.91
C ILE A 815 -141.03 8.28 35.15
N ASP A 816 -140.25 7.78 36.12
CA ASP A 816 -140.77 7.38 37.44
C ASP A 816 -140.24 8.27 38.57
#